data_AF-A0A1G4VKJ7-F1
#
_entry.id   AF-A0A1G4VKJ7-F1
#
_cell.length_a   1.000
_cell.length_b   1.000
_cell.length_c   1.000
_cell.angle_alpha   90.00
_cell.angle_beta   90.00
_cell.angle_gamma   90.00
#
_symmetry.space_group_name_H-M   'P 1'
#
loop_
_entity.id
_entity.type
_entity.pdbx_description
1 polymer ?
#
loop_
_entity_poly.entity_id
_entity_poly.type
_entity_poly.pdbx_seq_one_letter_code
_entity_poly.pdbx_strand_id
1 'polypeptide(L)'
;MKKLLDYIRPESKKKLIAGIIVSAILLALMFAFGVGGKKHMVLGAALCLGTGYIVAFRRLNFYQSLVCGILYLIVVPLRMFYRLELPINNLAYTKRSAIIISLVLIYVLYLFFYIVTQRIGTSLGVTGIFLLVLTIAEYYVFTFREMAISFADLFAIRTAISVSGEYNYTPSSELIYSVLWFAFFIALGFKINISPKSIKERFAGYRAVPVHIAASAAAAVIVFGFFYLIVKTPFLANHGVNDDSWAECQLNFTNGCLMYPFVELRAGRIDKPSDYSAERLLQIGGDYSNSFISPREEKTERPNIILIMNEAFSDPRVLGNFETGQELMPFMDSLYTSERSIRGNLYMPVLGGLTVNSEFEVLTGNSMFFLSASSIPYETSINSPMPSLAKELEAIGYSSMAMHPHVRIAYGRDTTYENFGFDEFIDVNDFTVNIETVGAYPDDATNYREIIKRFESRDKDKPFFLFDVTIQNHSPYWKKVRDTKILSINGTSEDYGEKYSLEETYFDLLRKSDDAFKELVEYFETVDEPTIICMFGDHEAILSDDFYDAVFEGTGYSEQKKNELKYITPYVMVANYDADLESMGDFSANYLGAVLLNELGLPMSQFRKFQLQAMDTYPIMSVHKLADARGVSVDRADNSDNELINAYRMFQYDMMFGKEPTDAVYAPEAYGSVAVADAGSSSEEWYDKFTAVTHALGTTGDGQLGTNSREAFIYNYKRGQRLFEADIQITSDGVAVIRHDWEQDLGQRLSLAGADGTVRVPTAEEFLSKKIYGKYTPLTLEEWFELMDEYPDVWLITDSKYSGTVTEDFKLFRETAVNSGHADVLNRVIVQLYYPEMYDEVETSGHFEHYILTLYMTGYPEDSSEMLKLLESDKVDALTMPEDYVVNERVLSDIAGRQNYKVFLHTVDDPEKAAELMQYVDGLYTDTLLEKQVRSMK
;
A
#
# COMPACT_ATOMS: atom_id res chain seq x y z
N MET A 1 -63.63 -27.72 10.35
CA MET A 1 -62.75 -28.90 10.17
C MET A 1 -62.30 -29.12 8.72
N LYS A 2 -63.19 -29.30 7.74
CA LYS A 2 -62.83 -29.51 6.32
C LYS A 2 -61.97 -28.40 5.70
N LYS A 3 -62.33 -27.13 5.92
CA LYS A 3 -61.50 -25.97 5.52
C LYS A 3 -60.13 -25.95 6.21
N LEU A 4 -60.02 -26.41 7.45
CA LEU A 4 -58.74 -26.47 8.19
C LEU A 4 -57.84 -27.57 7.63
N LEU A 5 -58.42 -28.73 7.30
CA LEU A 5 -57.73 -29.87 6.70
C LEU A 5 -57.22 -29.59 5.27
N ASP A 6 -57.92 -28.76 4.49
CA ASP A 6 -57.45 -28.32 3.16
C ASP A 6 -56.23 -27.39 3.24
N TYR A 7 -56.01 -26.69 4.35
CA TYR A 7 -54.80 -25.89 4.59
C TYR A 7 -53.60 -26.72 5.06
N ILE A 8 -53.84 -27.93 5.58
CA ILE A 8 -52.81 -28.89 6.04
C ILE A 8 -52.52 -29.94 4.94
N ARG A 9 -52.90 -29.69 3.68
CA ARG A 9 -52.51 -30.52 2.52
C ARG A 9 -51.39 -29.89 1.70
N PRO A 10 -50.40 -30.70 1.23
CA PRO A 10 -49.32 -30.21 0.39
C PRO A 10 -49.86 -29.47 -0.85
N GLU A 11 -49.16 -28.44 -1.28
CA GLU A 11 -49.58 -27.61 -2.43
C GLU A 11 -49.72 -28.43 -3.71
N SER A 12 -48.80 -29.38 -3.91
CA SER A 12 -48.76 -30.34 -5.00
C SER A 12 -47.88 -31.54 -4.63
N LYS A 13 -47.97 -32.63 -5.40
CA LYS A 13 -47.04 -33.77 -5.26
C LYS A 13 -45.57 -33.35 -5.40
N LYS A 14 -45.26 -32.44 -6.33
CA LYS A 14 -43.90 -31.91 -6.52
C LYS A 14 -43.38 -31.18 -5.29
N LYS A 15 -44.23 -30.35 -4.65
CA LYS A 15 -43.87 -29.62 -3.43
C LYS A 15 -43.74 -30.54 -2.22
N LEU A 16 -44.57 -31.58 -2.12
CA LEU A 16 -44.41 -32.62 -1.10
C LEU A 16 -43.06 -33.33 -1.24
N ILE A 17 -42.70 -33.77 -2.45
CA ILE A 17 -41.41 -34.41 -2.72
C ILE A 17 -40.26 -33.45 -2.35
N ALA A 18 -40.34 -32.19 -2.77
CA ALA A 18 -39.33 -31.19 -2.41
C ALA A 18 -39.19 -31.01 -0.88
N GLY A 19 -40.31 -30.97 -0.14
CA GLY A 19 -40.30 -30.88 1.32
C GLY A 19 -39.64 -32.11 1.98
N ILE A 20 -39.94 -33.32 1.49
CA ILE A 20 -39.31 -34.55 1.97
C ILE A 20 -37.80 -34.53 1.72
N ILE A 21 -37.37 -34.12 0.53
CA ILE A 21 -35.94 -34.01 0.17
C ILE A 21 -35.24 -33.01 1.09
N VAL A 22 -35.82 -31.83 1.30
CA VAL A 22 -35.24 -30.80 2.20
C VAL A 22 -35.12 -31.33 3.63
N SER A 23 -36.15 -31.98 4.18
CA SER A 23 -36.05 -32.58 5.52
C SER A 23 -34.99 -33.68 5.58
N ALA A 24 -34.88 -34.52 4.55
CA ALA A 24 -33.88 -35.60 4.51
C ALA A 24 -32.45 -35.05 4.47
N ILE A 25 -32.20 -34.02 3.65
CA ILE A 25 -30.88 -33.36 3.57
C ILE A 25 -30.51 -32.73 4.91
N LEU A 26 -31.43 -31.97 5.53
CA LEU A 26 -31.15 -31.31 6.81
C LEU A 26 -30.97 -32.32 7.96
N LEU A 27 -31.73 -33.42 7.97
CA LEU A 27 -31.52 -34.51 8.93
C LEU A 27 -30.17 -35.21 8.71
N ALA A 28 -29.80 -35.50 7.45
CA ALA A 28 -28.51 -36.09 7.14
C ALA A 28 -27.35 -35.21 7.60
N LEU A 29 -27.44 -33.89 7.34
CA LEU A 29 -26.46 -32.91 7.83
C LEU A 29 -26.37 -32.90 9.37
N MET A 30 -27.52 -32.88 10.04
CA MET A 30 -27.61 -32.92 11.51
C MET A 30 -26.98 -34.19 12.11
N PHE A 31 -27.20 -35.36 11.49
CA PHE A 31 -26.65 -36.62 11.97
C PHE A 31 -25.17 -36.81 11.63
N ALA A 32 -24.71 -36.30 10.48
CA ALA A 32 -23.33 -36.42 10.03
C ALA A 32 -22.34 -35.66 10.94
N PHE A 33 -22.73 -34.48 11.41
CA PHE A 33 -21.85 -33.60 12.20
C PHE A 33 -22.23 -33.50 13.68
N GLY A 34 -23.37 -34.08 14.07
CA GLY A 34 -23.87 -34.01 15.44
C GLY A 34 -24.41 -32.61 15.80
N VAL A 35 -25.44 -32.57 16.66
CA VAL A 35 -26.05 -31.31 17.12
C VAL A 35 -26.29 -31.40 18.62
N GLY A 36 -25.28 -30.94 19.39
CA GLY A 36 -25.31 -30.73 20.83
C GLY A 36 -25.94 -31.84 21.70
N GLY A 37 -26.29 -31.49 22.94
CA GLY A 37 -26.97 -32.41 23.87
C GLY A 37 -28.39 -32.78 23.44
N LYS A 38 -29.03 -33.74 24.14
CA LYS A 38 -30.36 -34.30 23.79
C LYS A 38 -31.45 -33.27 23.42
N LYS A 39 -31.47 -32.10 24.07
CA LYS A 39 -32.41 -31.02 23.77
C LYS A 39 -32.20 -30.43 22.36
N HIS A 40 -30.95 -30.25 21.95
CA HIS A 40 -30.56 -29.73 20.65
C HIS A 40 -30.88 -30.74 19.53
N MET A 41 -30.69 -32.03 19.77
CA MET A 41 -31.10 -33.07 18.82
C MET A 41 -32.61 -33.08 18.55
N VAL A 42 -33.44 -33.01 19.60
CA VAL A 42 -34.91 -33.02 19.46
C VAL A 42 -35.39 -31.78 18.72
N LEU A 43 -34.88 -30.61 19.10
CA LEU A 43 -35.26 -29.34 18.47
C LEU A 43 -34.73 -29.25 17.03
N GLY A 44 -33.51 -29.71 16.77
CA GLY A 44 -32.93 -29.82 15.43
C GLY A 44 -33.78 -30.69 14.51
N ALA A 45 -34.17 -31.89 14.96
CA ALA A 45 -35.06 -32.75 14.18
C ALA A 45 -36.41 -32.08 13.89
N ALA A 46 -36.97 -31.35 14.87
CA ALA A 46 -38.19 -30.58 14.69
C ALA A 46 -38.02 -29.44 13.66
N LEU A 47 -36.87 -28.75 13.64
CA LEU A 47 -36.55 -27.74 12.62
C LEU A 47 -36.42 -28.36 11.24
N CYS A 48 -35.76 -29.51 11.09
CA CYS A 48 -35.60 -30.19 9.80
C CYS A 48 -36.95 -30.61 9.21
N LEU A 49 -37.79 -31.26 10.03
CA LEU A 49 -39.14 -31.67 9.63
C LEU A 49 -40.06 -30.47 9.40
N GLY A 50 -39.97 -29.46 10.27
CA GLY A 50 -40.72 -28.21 10.16
C GLY A 50 -40.39 -27.42 8.90
N THR A 51 -39.11 -27.38 8.51
CA THR A 51 -38.66 -26.72 7.27
C THR A 51 -39.23 -27.42 6.04
N GLY A 52 -39.10 -28.75 5.96
CA GLY A 52 -39.67 -29.52 4.85
C GLY A 52 -41.19 -29.45 4.79
N TYR A 53 -41.86 -29.45 5.96
CA TYR A 53 -43.29 -29.15 6.06
C TYR A 53 -43.55 -27.80 5.40
N ILE A 54 -42.96 -26.70 5.91
CA ILE A 54 -43.15 -25.35 5.37
C ILE A 54 -42.95 -25.34 3.86
N VAL A 55 -41.87 -25.88 3.32
CA VAL A 55 -41.61 -25.94 1.87
C VAL A 55 -42.76 -26.60 1.10
N ALA A 56 -43.31 -27.71 1.61
CA ALA A 56 -44.38 -28.49 0.97
C ALA A 56 -45.77 -27.81 0.97
N PHE A 57 -46.06 -26.94 1.93
CA PHE A 57 -47.39 -26.31 2.06
C PHE A 57 -47.61 -25.13 1.14
N ARG A 58 -48.88 -24.76 0.93
CA ARG A 58 -49.25 -23.57 0.15
C ARG A 58 -48.74 -22.30 0.83
N ARG A 59 -48.57 -21.23 0.04
CA ARG A 59 -48.33 -19.89 0.60
C ARG A 59 -49.46 -19.48 1.53
N LEU A 60 -49.10 -18.72 2.56
CA LEU A 60 -50.07 -18.20 3.51
C LEU A 60 -51.03 -17.25 2.79
N ASN A 61 -52.31 -17.28 3.17
CA ASN A 61 -53.25 -16.26 2.71
C ASN A 61 -52.90 -14.90 3.36
N PHE A 62 -53.55 -13.82 2.95
CA PHE A 62 -53.18 -12.47 3.41
C PHE A 62 -53.23 -12.30 4.94
N TYR A 63 -54.31 -12.74 5.60
CA TYR A 63 -54.45 -12.59 7.06
C TYR A 63 -53.46 -13.49 7.83
N GLN A 64 -53.24 -14.71 7.36
CA GLN A 64 -52.19 -15.59 7.89
C GLN A 64 -50.80 -14.97 7.70
N SER A 65 -50.54 -14.38 6.53
CA SER A 65 -49.28 -13.70 6.24
C SER A 65 -49.07 -12.48 7.12
N LEU A 66 -50.13 -11.74 7.45
CA LEU A 66 -50.06 -10.59 8.37
C LEU A 66 -49.69 -11.06 9.78
N VAL A 67 -50.39 -12.06 10.32
CA VAL A 67 -50.11 -12.59 11.66
C VAL A 67 -48.72 -13.23 11.71
N CYS A 68 -48.40 -14.12 10.77
CA CYS A 68 -47.08 -14.76 10.70
C CYS A 68 -45.98 -13.73 10.44
N GLY A 69 -46.23 -12.69 9.64
CA GLY A 69 -45.27 -11.62 9.39
C GLY A 69 -44.98 -10.78 10.64
N ILE A 70 -46.00 -10.43 11.42
CA ILE A 70 -45.81 -9.73 12.71
C ILE A 70 -45.01 -10.61 13.68
N LEU A 71 -45.39 -11.89 13.82
CA LEU A 71 -44.66 -12.83 14.67
C LEU A 71 -43.22 -13.03 14.19
N TYR A 72 -43.01 -13.08 12.88
CA TYR A 72 -41.68 -13.17 12.28
C TYR A 72 -40.84 -11.98 12.70
N LEU A 73 -41.35 -10.76 12.49
CA LEU A 73 -40.63 -9.54 12.83
C LEU A 73 -40.30 -9.44 14.33
N ILE A 74 -41.14 -9.96 15.22
CA ILE A 74 -40.88 -9.92 16.68
C ILE A 74 -39.85 -10.98 17.12
N VAL A 75 -39.95 -12.21 16.60
CA VAL A 75 -39.22 -13.37 17.14
C VAL A 75 -37.93 -13.65 16.37
N VAL A 76 -37.97 -13.54 15.05
CA VAL A 76 -36.91 -14.06 14.18
C VAL A 76 -35.63 -13.22 14.21
N PRO A 77 -35.65 -11.87 14.20
CA PRO A 77 -34.44 -11.06 14.22
C PRO A 77 -33.52 -11.38 15.41
N LEU A 78 -34.08 -11.48 16.61
CA LEU A 78 -33.32 -11.83 17.82
C LEU A 78 -32.71 -13.24 17.73
N ARG A 79 -33.46 -14.19 17.16
CA ARG A 79 -32.96 -15.56 16.97
C ARG A 79 -31.90 -15.65 15.88
N MET A 80 -32.05 -14.91 14.79
CA MET A 80 -31.04 -14.80 13.73
C MET A 80 -29.75 -14.20 14.28
N PHE A 81 -29.83 -13.10 15.02
CA PHE A 81 -28.68 -12.50 15.69
C PHE A 81 -27.93 -13.53 16.56
N TYR A 82 -28.62 -14.22 17.48
CA TYR A 82 -27.97 -15.23 18.31
C TYR A 82 -27.37 -16.40 17.52
N ARG A 83 -28.00 -16.82 16.41
CA ARG A 83 -27.49 -17.92 15.58
C ARG A 83 -26.31 -17.51 14.72
N LEU A 84 -26.16 -16.22 14.47
CA LEU A 84 -25.02 -15.65 13.77
C LEU A 84 -23.82 -15.53 14.72
N GLU A 85 -24.03 -15.14 15.98
CA GLU A 85 -22.95 -14.95 16.97
C GLU A 85 -22.45 -16.26 17.63
N LEU A 86 -23.35 -17.16 18.06
CA LEU A 86 -22.98 -18.29 18.91
C LEU A 86 -21.96 -19.31 18.34
N PRO A 87 -21.80 -19.49 17.02
CA PRO A 87 -20.73 -20.34 16.49
C PRO A 87 -19.32 -19.84 16.81
N ILE A 88 -19.14 -18.54 17.11
CA ILE A 88 -17.83 -17.88 17.23
C ILE A 88 -17.71 -16.96 18.45
N ASN A 89 -18.81 -16.57 19.08
CA ASN A 89 -18.84 -15.52 20.10
C ASN A 89 -19.60 -15.98 21.35
N ASN A 90 -19.03 -15.67 22.52
CA ASN A 90 -19.70 -15.78 23.79
C ASN A 90 -20.48 -14.50 24.12
N LEU A 91 -21.80 -14.56 23.89
CA LEU A 91 -22.75 -13.47 24.11
C LEU A 91 -22.77 -12.88 25.52
N ALA A 92 -22.13 -13.50 26.52
CA ALA A 92 -21.96 -12.93 27.85
C ALA A 92 -21.15 -11.62 27.83
N TYR A 93 -20.22 -11.49 26.87
CA TYR A 93 -19.33 -10.33 26.75
C TYR A 93 -19.87 -9.24 25.79
N THR A 94 -20.89 -9.55 24.99
CA THR A 94 -21.43 -8.63 24.00
C THR A 94 -22.25 -7.50 24.65
N LYS A 95 -21.91 -6.26 24.30
CA LYS A 95 -22.55 -5.05 24.82
C LYS A 95 -24.02 -5.00 24.41
N ARG A 96 -24.90 -4.56 25.33
CA ARG A 96 -26.34 -4.46 25.06
C ARG A 96 -26.67 -3.50 23.90
N SER A 97 -25.92 -2.40 23.78
CA SER A 97 -26.06 -1.45 22.68
C SER A 97 -25.74 -2.08 21.34
N ALA A 98 -24.63 -2.82 21.24
CA ALA A 98 -24.25 -3.60 20.08
C ALA A 98 -25.34 -4.59 19.62
N ILE A 99 -25.94 -5.32 20.57
CA ILE A 99 -27.07 -6.22 20.27
C ILE A 99 -28.25 -5.42 19.69
N ILE A 100 -28.66 -4.33 20.33
CA ILE A 100 -29.79 -3.52 19.87
C ILE A 100 -29.54 -2.95 18.47
N ILE A 101 -28.36 -2.39 18.21
CA ILE A 101 -28.02 -1.80 16.93
C ILE A 101 -27.91 -2.88 15.84
N SER A 102 -27.37 -4.06 16.16
CA SER A 102 -27.38 -5.23 15.26
C SER A 102 -28.79 -5.66 14.88
N LEU A 103 -29.73 -5.66 15.84
CA LEU A 103 -31.14 -5.95 15.54
C LEU A 103 -31.73 -4.89 14.60
N VAL A 104 -31.43 -3.61 14.82
CA VAL A 104 -31.83 -2.52 13.90
C VAL A 104 -31.25 -2.75 12.51
N LEU A 105 -29.97 -3.15 12.40
CA LEU A 105 -29.35 -3.48 11.11
C LEU A 105 -30.10 -4.62 10.41
N ILE A 106 -30.54 -5.67 11.10
CA ILE A 106 -31.35 -6.74 10.50
C ILE A 106 -32.66 -6.18 9.92
N TYR A 107 -33.34 -5.26 10.62
CA TYR A 107 -34.52 -4.59 10.06
C TYR A 107 -34.20 -3.70 8.87
N VAL A 108 -33.07 -2.98 8.92
CA VAL A 108 -32.58 -2.17 7.80
C VAL A 108 -32.30 -3.05 6.58
N LEU A 109 -31.73 -4.24 6.75
CA LEU A 109 -31.56 -5.23 5.69
C LEU A 109 -32.91 -5.71 5.13
N TYR A 110 -33.93 -5.95 5.96
CA TYR A 110 -35.28 -6.24 5.47
C TYR A 110 -35.86 -5.09 4.64
N LEU A 111 -35.59 -3.84 5.01
CA LEU A 111 -36.02 -2.68 4.22
C LEU A 111 -35.25 -2.57 2.91
N PHE A 112 -33.93 -2.75 2.93
CA PHE A 112 -33.08 -2.76 1.75
C PHE A 112 -33.54 -3.79 0.72
N PHE A 113 -33.69 -5.06 1.12
CA PHE A 113 -34.19 -6.09 0.20
C PHE A 113 -35.67 -5.90 -0.15
N TYR A 114 -36.47 -5.19 0.66
CA TYR A 114 -37.83 -4.83 0.29
C TYR A 114 -37.85 -3.80 -0.85
N ILE A 115 -36.97 -2.79 -0.83
CA ILE A 115 -36.84 -1.80 -1.92
C ILE A 115 -36.58 -2.53 -3.25
N VAL A 116 -35.69 -3.53 -3.25
CA VAL A 116 -35.34 -4.30 -4.45
C VAL A 116 -36.46 -5.28 -4.87
N THR A 117 -37.04 -6.02 -3.92
CA THR A 117 -37.95 -7.15 -4.24
C THR A 117 -39.42 -6.76 -4.29
N GLN A 118 -39.80 -5.65 -3.67
CA GLN A 118 -41.17 -5.15 -3.50
C GLN A 118 -42.14 -6.19 -2.89
N ARG A 119 -41.62 -7.18 -2.17
CA ARG A 119 -42.36 -8.29 -1.58
C ARG A 119 -41.80 -8.61 -0.20
N ILE A 120 -42.62 -8.44 0.83
CA ILE A 120 -42.17 -8.58 2.22
C ILE A 120 -41.59 -9.97 2.47
N GLY A 121 -42.30 -11.06 2.13
CA GLY A 121 -41.78 -12.40 2.38
C GLY A 121 -40.51 -12.75 1.58
N THR A 122 -40.36 -12.20 0.37
CA THR A 122 -39.12 -12.36 -0.40
C THR A 122 -37.98 -11.62 0.28
N SER A 123 -38.20 -10.39 0.74
CA SER A 123 -37.21 -9.65 1.51
C SER A 123 -36.76 -10.41 2.76
N LEU A 124 -37.70 -10.86 3.60
CA LEU A 124 -37.39 -11.63 4.81
C LEU A 124 -36.57 -12.90 4.53
N GLY A 125 -36.93 -13.63 3.47
CA GLY A 125 -36.22 -14.83 3.04
C GLY A 125 -34.82 -14.54 2.50
N VAL A 126 -34.67 -13.50 1.68
CA VAL A 126 -33.37 -13.10 1.10
C VAL A 126 -32.43 -12.56 2.17
N THR A 127 -32.90 -11.76 3.12
CA THR A 127 -32.08 -11.37 4.28
C THR A 127 -31.63 -12.59 5.09
N GLY A 128 -32.51 -13.58 5.27
CA GLY A 128 -32.12 -14.83 5.94
C GLY A 128 -31.04 -15.60 5.18
N ILE A 129 -31.07 -15.61 3.84
CA ILE A 129 -30.01 -16.20 3.01
C ILE A 129 -28.71 -15.42 3.17
N PHE A 130 -28.77 -14.09 3.07
CA PHE A 130 -27.59 -13.22 3.23
C PHE A 130 -26.92 -13.45 4.59
N LEU A 131 -27.69 -13.44 5.67
CA LEU A 131 -27.17 -13.68 7.02
C LEU A 131 -26.64 -15.11 7.20
N LEU A 132 -27.24 -16.12 6.58
CA LEU A 132 -26.70 -17.49 6.61
C LEU A 132 -25.34 -17.59 5.92
N VAL A 133 -25.21 -16.99 4.73
CA VAL A 133 -23.92 -16.95 4.01
C VAL A 133 -22.88 -16.23 4.86
N LEU A 134 -23.24 -15.09 5.45
CA LEU A 134 -22.38 -14.35 6.36
C LEU A 134 -21.98 -15.22 7.57
N THR A 135 -22.92 -15.89 8.24
CA THR A 135 -22.61 -16.78 9.39
C THR A 135 -21.62 -17.89 9.03
N ILE A 136 -21.75 -18.50 7.85
CA ILE A 136 -20.83 -19.56 7.40
C ILE A 136 -19.45 -18.96 7.11
N ALA A 137 -19.40 -17.84 6.39
CA ALA A 137 -18.15 -17.15 6.09
C ALA A 137 -17.44 -16.71 7.40
N GLU A 138 -18.18 -16.07 8.30
CA GLU A 138 -17.71 -15.60 9.59
C GLU A 138 -17.14 -16.74 10.42
N TYR A 139 -17.82 -17.88 10.47
CA TYR A 139 -17.36 -19.05 11.21
C TYR A 139 -15.99 -19.53 10.76
N TYR A 140 -15.79 -19.69 9.44
CA TYR A 140 -14.53 -20.20 8.92
C TYR A 140 -13.42 -19.14 9.02
N VAL A 141 -13.70 -17.88 8.68
CA VAL A 141 -12.72 -16.79 8.83
C VAL A 141 -12.28 -16.66 10.29
N PHE A 142 -13.22 -16.68 11.24
CA PHE A 142 -12.90 -16.59 12.67
C PHE A 142 -12.13 -17.82 13.16
N THR A 143 -12.46 -19.03 12.69
CA THR A 143 -11.73 -20.25 13.07
C THR A 143 -10.28 -20.24 12.57
N PHE A 144 -9.99 -19.52 11.48
CA PHE A 144 -8.65 -19.50 10.88
C PHE A 144 -7.71 -18.44 11.47
N ARG A 145 -8.24 -17.31 11.97
CA ARG A 145 -7.41 -16.19 12.46
C ARG A 145 -7.98 -15.39 13.65
N GLU A 146 -9.00 -15.92 14.34
CA GLU A 146 -9.68 -15.31 15.50
C GLU A 146 -10.25 -13.89 15.32
N MET A 147 -10.38 -13.45 14.07
CA MET A 147 -10.93 -12.13 13.72
C MET A 147 -12.22 -12.27 12.94
N ALA A 148 -13.15 -11.37 13.23
CA ALA A 148 -14.38 -11.23 12.46
C ALA A 148 -14.10 -10.68 11.05
N ILE A 149 -15.08 -10.81 10.14
CA ILE A 149 -14.95 -10.27 8.79
C ILE A 149 -15.02 -8.74 8.84
N SER A 150 -13.98 -8.09 8.34
CA SER A 150 -13.91 -6.65 8.11
C SER A 150 -14.24 -6.33 6.64
N PHE A 151 -14.36 -5.04 6.30
CA PHE A 151 -14.48 -4.65 4.89
C PHE A 151 -13.18 -4.86 4.10
N ALA A 152 -12.02 -4.87 4.75
CA ALA A 152 -10.73 -5.11 4.10
C ALA A 152 -10.65 -6.53 3.52
N ASP A 153 -11.31 -7.51 4.15
CA ASP A 153 -11.35 -8.91 3.68
C ASP A 153 -12.01 -9.09 2.32
N LEU A 154 -12.87 -8.16 1.90
CA LEU A 154 -13.45 -8.20 0.56
C LEU A 154 -12.39 -8.00 -0.52
N PHE A 155 -11.32 -7.26 -0.22
CA PHE A 155 -10.19 -7.05 -1.10
C PHE A 155 -9.22 -8.24 -1.06
N ALA A 156 -8.97 -8.80 0.13
CA ALA A 156 -8.09 -9.95 0.34
C ALA A 156 -8.70 -11.34 0.00
N ILE A 157 -9.86 -11.41 -0.67
CA ILE A 157 -10.56 -12.69 -0.93
C ILE A 157 -9.73 -13.67 -1.79
N ARG A 158 -8.87 -13.15 -2.69
CA ARG A 158 -8.00 -13.97 -3.53
C ARG A 158 -6.95 -14.70 -2.69
N THR A 159 -6.37 -13.99 -1.72
CA THR A 159 -5.46 -14.55 -0.73
C THR A 159 -6.13 -15.67 0.05
N ALA A 160 -7.32 -15.40 0.61
CA ALA A 160 -8.07 -16.38 1.38
C ALA A 160 -8.32 -17.67 0.57
N ILE A 161 -8.69 -17.56 -0.71
CA ILE A 161 -8.88 -18.73 -1.59
C ILE A 161 -7.56 -19.48 -1.81
N SER A 162 -6.43 -18.79 -1.97
CA SER A 162 -5.12 -19.41 -2.25
C SER A 162 -4.60 -20.29 -1.10
N VAL A 163 -4.92 -19.96 0.16
CA VAL A 163 -4.52 -20.71 1.36
C VAL A 163 -5.65 -21.62 1.89
N SER A 164 -6.86 -21.49 1.33
CA SER A 164 -8.05 -22.21 1.80
C SER A 164 -7.92 -23.73 1.75
N GLY A 165 -7.22 -24.26 0.73
CA GLY A 165 -7.19 -25.70 0.44
C GLY A 165 -6.69 -26.60 1.58
N GLU A 166 -5.94 -26.03 2.50
CA GLU A 166 -5.25 -26.77 3.54
C GLU A 166 -6.03 -26.82 4.88
N TYR A 167 -7.04 -25.96 5.06
CA TYR A 167 -7.80 -25.91 6.31
C TYR A 167 -8.84 -27.05 6.44
N ASN A 168 -9.12 -27.43 7.69
CA ASN A 168 -10.20 -28.39 7.98
C ASN A 168 -11.56 -27.68 7.97
N TYR A 169 -12.39 -28.00 6.97
CA TYR A 169 -13.74 -27.45 6.83
C TYR A 169 -14.82 -28.20 7.62
N THR A 170 -14.47 -29.08 8.55
CA THR A 170 -15.47 -29.79 9.37
C THR A 170 -16.23 -28.78 10.24
N PRO A 171 -17.55 -28.60 10.03
CA PRO A 171 -18.33 -27.60 10.75
C PRO A 171 -18.57 -28.02 12.20
N SER A 172 -18.53 -27.05 13.11
CA SER A 172 -18.93 -27.28 14.50
C SER A 172 -20.42 -27.62 14.61
N SER A 173 -20.79 -28.29 15.70
CA SER A 173 -22.19 -28.60 16.01
C SER A 173 -23.05 -27.33 16.17
N GLU A 174 -22.49 -26.22 16.66
CA GLU A 174 -23.19 -24.93 16.75
C GLU A 174 -23.40 -24.27 15.38
N LEU A 175 -22.44 -24.38 14.45
CA LEU A 175 -22.62 -23.91 13.08
C LEU A 175 -23.76 -24.68 12.40
N ILE A 176 -23.75 -26.01 12.47
CA ILE A 176 -24.81 -26.85 11.89
C ILE A 176 -26.16 -26.51 12.49
N TYR A 177 -26.23 -26.33 13.82
CA TYR A 177 -27.47 -25.94 14.47
C TYR A 177 -27.98 -24.58 13.99
N SER A 178 -27.09 -23.64 13.73
CA SER A 178 -27.41 -22.33 13.17
C SER A 178 -27.94 -22.44 11.73
N VAL A 179 -27.35 -23.29 10.89
CA VAL A 179 -27.85 -23.60 9.53
C VAL A 179 -29.29 -24.11 9.58
N LEU A 180 -29.64 -25.00 10.52
CA LEU A 180 -31.01 -25.53 10.66
C LEU A 180 -32.03 -24.43 11.00
N TRP A 181 -31.68 -23.52 11.90
CA TRP A 181 -32.52 -22.37 12.25
C TRP A 181 -32.70 -21.40 11.08
N PHE A 182 -31.61 -21.04 10.40
CA PHE A 182 -31.67 -20.19 9.22
C PHE A 182 -32.53 -20.82 8.11
N ALA A 183 -32.34 -22.11 7.81
CA ALA A 183 -33.15 -22.82 6.82
C ALA A 183 -34.66 -22.76 7.15
N PHE A 184 -35.02 -22.94 8.43
CA PHE A 184 -36.40 -22.81 8.90
C PHE A 184 -36.95 -21.39 8.71
N PHE A 185 -36.19 -20.37 9.12
CA PHE A 185 -36.62 -18.97 9.00
C PHE A 185 -36.71 -18.50 7.54
N ILE A 186 -35.76 -18.89 6.69
CA ILE A 186 -35.78 -18.61 5.25
C ILE A 186 -37.04 -19.20 4.62
N ALA A 187 -37.34 -20.47 4.90
CA ALA A 187 -38.54 -21.12 4.40
C ALA A 187 -39.82 -20.41 4.88
N LEU A 188 -39.87 -20.00 6.15
CA LEU A 188 -40.99 -19.26 6.72
C LEU A 188 -41.16 -17.88 6.07
N GLY A 189 -40.07 -17.14 5.87
CA GLY A 189 -40.04 -15.83 5.20
C GLY A 189 -40.66 -15.90 3.81
N PHE A 190 -40.19 -16.84 2.97
CA PHE A 190 -40.72 -17.03 1.62
C PHE A 190 -42.20 -17.48 1.55
N LYS A 191 -42.79 -17.95 2.65
CA LYS A 191 -44.23 -18.26 2.72
C LYS A 191 -45.12 -17.06 3.01
N ILE A 192 -44.58 -15.98 3.58
CA ILE A 192 -45.33 -14.75 3.84
C ILE A 192 -45.64 -14.09 2.49
N ASN A 193 -46.93 -13.94 2.18
CA ASN A 193 -47.38 -13.45 0.89
C ASN A 193 -48.07 -12.09 1.00
N ILE A 194 -47.28 -11.07 1.37
CA ILE A 194 -47.72 -9.67 1.39
C ILE A 194 -47.02 -8.94 0.25
N SER A 195 -47.82 -8.48 -0.70
CA SER A 195 -47.38 -7.78 -1.91
C SER A 195 -48.33 -6.63 -2.29
N PRO A 196 -47.86 -5.67 -3.08
CA PRO A 196 -48.68 -4.62 -3.70
C PRO A 196 -50.02 -5.11 -4.26
N LYS A 197 -49.95 -6.20 -5.03
CA LYS A 197 -51.11 -6.82 -5.68
C LYS A 197 -52.11 -7.34 -4.65
N SER A 198 -51.63 -8.05 -3.62
CA SER A 198 -52.50 -8.62 -2.57
C SER A 198 -53.18 -7.58 -1.68
N ILE A 199 -52.60 -6.37 -1.57
CA ILE A 199 -53.18 -5.24 -0.84
C ILE A 199 -54.23 -4.53 -1.72
N LYS A 200 -53.89 -4.26 -2.98
CA LYS A 200 -54.81 -3.67 -3.97
C LYS A 200 -56.09 -4.49 -4.16
N GLU A 201 -55.98 -5.82 -4.18
CA GLU A 201 -57.12 -6.73 -4.32
C GLU A 201 -58.10 -6.70 -3.13
N ARG A 202 -57.70 -6.12 -1.98
CA ARG A 202 -58.50 -6.14 -0.73
C ARG A 202 -59.02 -4.79 -0.27
N PHE A 203 -58.34 -3.70 -0.62
CA PHE A 203 -58.73 -2.35 -0.22
C PHE A 203 -59.13 -1.53 -1.46
N ALA A 204 -60.45 -1.41 -1.69
CA ALA A 204 -61.01 -0.62 -2.78
C ALA A 204 -60.58 0.86 -2.64
N GLY A 205 -60.05 1.45 -3.72
CA GLY A 205 -59.53 2.83 -3.73
C GLY A 205 -58.01 2.96 -3.48
N TYR A 206 -57.30 1.86 -3.18
CA TYR A 206 -55.86 1.86 -2.99
C TYR A 206 -55.12 2.16 -4.31
N ARG A 207 -54.54 3.36 -4.43
CA ARG A 207 -53.60 3.73 -5.50
C ARG A 207 -52.25 3.07 -5.20
N ALA A 208 -52.14 1.80 -5.57
CA ALA A 208 -50.99 0.96 -5.22
C ALA A 208 -49.64 1.62 -5.59
N VAL A 209 -49.52 2.15 -6.81
CA VAL A 209 -48.23 2.67 -7.29
C VAL A 209 -47.69 3.83 -6.43
N PRO A 210 -48.43 4.94 -6.19
CA PRO A 210 -47.96 6.01 -5.29
C PRO A 210 -47.62 5.58 -3.86
N VAL A 211 -48.42 4.69 -3.26
CA VAL A 211 -48.16 4.23 -1.88
C VAL A 211 -46.90 3.38 -1.81
N HIS A 212 -46.61 2.57 -2.84
CA HIS A 212 -45.37 1.80 -2.89
C HIS A 212 -44.14 2.64 -3.18
N ILE A 213 -44.27 3.66 -4.04
CA ILE A 213 -43.20 4.65 -4.25
C ILE A 213 -42.92 5.36 -2.92
N ALA A 214 -43.96 5.81 -2.21
CA ALA A 214 -43.81 6.46 -0.90
C ALA A 214 -43.20 5.53 0.15
N ALA A 215 -43.64 4.26 0.23
CA ALA A 215 -43.10 3.28 1.16
C ALA A 215 -41.64 2.92 0.84
N SER A 216 -41.28 2.80 -0.45
CA SER A 216 -39.90 2.54 -0.88
C SER A 216 -39.00 3.74 -0.66
N ALA A 217 -39.50 4.96 -0.88
CA ALA A 217 -38.79 6.20 -0.57
C ALA A 217 -38.57 6.34 0.94
N ALA A 218 -39.58 6.07 1.77
CA ALA A 218 -39.44 6.07 3.22
C ALA A 218 -38.44 5.00 3.70
N ALA A 219 -38.51 3.78 3.13
CA ALA A 219 -37.54 2.73 3.41
C ALA A 219 -36.11 3.16 3.00
N ALA A 220 -35.95 3.80 1.84
CA ALA A 220 -34.66 4.31 1.39
C ALA A 220 -34.11 5.36 2.35
N VAL A 221 -34.92 6.33 2.78
CA VAL A 221 -34.51 7.33 3.78
C VAL A 221 -34.06 6.68 5.09
N ILE A 222 -34.76 5.63 5.56
CA ILE A 222 -34.35 4.90 6.77
C ILE A 222 -33.04 4.15 6.54
N VAL A 223 -32.90 3.44 5.41
CA VAL A 223 -31.70 2.66 5.09
C VAL A 223 -30.48 3.57 4.96
N PHE A 224 -30.55 4.60 4.11
CA PHE A 224 -29.44 5.55 3.91
C PHE A 224 -29.18 6.38 5.17
N GLY A 225 -30.24 6.78 5.89
CA GLY A 225 -30.12 7.51 7.15
C GLY A 225 -29.43 6.69 8.23
N PHE A 226 -29.72 5.39 8.35
CA PHE A 226 -29.05 4.49 9.29
C PHE A 226 -27.58 4.29 8.93
N PHE A 227 -27.25 4.03 7.65
CA PHE A 227 -25.85 3.91 7.23
C PHE A 227 -25.09 5.22 7.42
N TYR A 228 -25.68 6.37 7.09
CA TYR A 228 -25.09 7.68 7.38
C TYR A 228 -24.84 7.85 8.89
N LEU A 229 -25.82 7.50 9.73
CA LEU A 229 -25.71 7.59 11.18
C LEU A 229 -24.54 6.76 11.71
N ILE A 230 -24.44 5.47 11.34
CA ILE A 230 -23.40 4.61 11.90
C ILE A 230 -22.01 4.89 11.29
N VAL A 231 -21.91 5.30 10.02
CA VAL A 231 -20.63 5.47 9.28
C VAL A 231 -20.08 6.91 9.32
N LYS A 232 -20.93 7.93 9.39
CA LYS A 232 -20.52 9.35 9.25
C LYS A 232 -20.67 10.18 10.53
N THR A 233 -21.25 9.63 11.60
CA THR A 233 -21.47 10.36 12.86
C THR A 233 -20.86 9.61 14.04
N PRO A 234 -20.60 10.23 15.20
CA PRO A 234 -20.09 9.55 16.39
C PRO A 234 -21.10 8.61 17.06
N PHE A 235 -22.25 8.31 16.44
CA PHE A 235 -23.35 7.54 17.03
C PHE A 235 -22.93 6.21 17.69
N LEU A 236 -22.14 5.35 17.01
CA LEU A 236 -21.72 4.07 17.59
C LEU A 236 -20.89 4.28 18.86
N ALA A 237 -19.85 5.13 18.79
CA ALA A 237 -18.99 5.48 19.92
C ALA A 237 -19.78 6.05 21.10
N ASN A 238 -20.72 6.97 20.84
CA ASN A 238 -21.58 7.56 21.88
C ASN A 238 -22.51 6.54 22.58
N HIS A 239 -22.68 5.35 22.00
CA HIS A 239 -23.44 4.24 22.58
C HIS A 239 -22.54 3.08 23.02
N GLY A 240 -21.23 3.32 23.14
CA GLY A 240 -20.24 2.35 23.59
C GLY A 240 -19.94 1.22 22.60
N VAL A 241 -20.30 1.37 21.32
CA VAL A 241 -19.90 0.45 20.23
C VAL A 241 -18.69 1.10 19.55
N ASN A 242 -17.50 0.73 19.99
CA ASN A 242 -16.24 1.42 19.72
C ASN A 242 -15.06 0.44 19.68
N ASP A 243 -13.91 0.97 19.32
CA ASP A 243 -12.61 0.34 19.15
C ASP A 243 -11.73 0.37 20.42
N ASP A 244 -12.32 0.63 21.60
CA ASP A 244 -11.61 0.80 22.90
C ASP A 244 -10.84 -0.45 23.42
N SER A 245 -10.70 -1.53 22.64
CA SER A 245 -9.94 -2.72 23.07
C SER A 245 -8.63 -2.87 22.33
N TRP A 246 -7.56 -3.03 23.11
CA TRP A 246 -6.21 -3.37 22.65
C TRP A 246 -6.10 -4.77 22.03
N ALA A 247 -7.11 -5.63 22.19
CA ALA A 247 -7.15 -6.97 21.60
C ALA A 247 -8.33 -7.09 20.61
N GLU A 248 -8.02 -7.35 19.34
CA GLU A 248 -8.99 -7.37 18.24
C GLU A 248 -10.10 -8.42 18.40
N CYS A 249 -9.75 -9.61 18.88
CA CYS A 249 -10.72 -10.66 19.17
C CYS A 249 -11.77 -10.17 20.20
N GLN A 250 -11.38 -9.32 21.15
CA GLN A 250 -12.30 -8.72 22.12
C GLN A 250 -13.22 -7.67 21.49
N LEU A 251 -12.80 -6.98 20.43
CA LEU A 251 -13.68 -6.08 19.68
C LEU A 251 -14.85 -6.85 19.06
N ASN A 252 -14.58 -8.01 18.45
CA ASN A 252 -15.64 -8.88 17.96
C ASN A 252 -16.55 -9.36 19.11
N PHE A 253 -15.99 -9.88 20.20
CA PHE A 253 -16.79 -10.38 21.32
C PHE A 253 -17.70 -9.31 21.95
N THR A 254 -17.19 -8.08 22.08
CA THR A 254 -17.91 -6.97 22.73
C THR A 254 -18.89 -6.26 21.80
N ASN A 255 -18.57 -6.09 20.52
CA ASN A 255 -19.42 -5.37 19.55
C ASN A 255 -20.32 -6.29 18.71
N GLY A 256 -20.02 -7.59 18.65
CA GLY A 256 -20.69 -8.56 17.78
C GLY A 256 -20.25 -8.42 16.32
N CYS A 257 -20.22 -9.53 15.60
CA CYS A 257 -19.69 -9.59 14.24
C CYS A 257 -20.50 -8.79 13.21
N LEU A 258 -21.79 -8.51 13.45
CA LEU A 258 -22.55 -7.62 12.56
C LEU A 258 -22.13 -6.15 12.66
N MET A 259 -21.67 -5.69 13.82
CA MET A 259 -21.22 -4.31 14.01
C MET A 259 -19.72 -4.15 13.79
N TYR A 260 -18.95 -5.22 13.98
CA TYR A 260 -17.50 -5.21 13.82
C TYR A 260 -17.02 -4.52 12.52
N PRO A 261 -17.48 -4.86 11.29
CA PRO A 261 -17.01 -4.18 10.09
C PRO A 261 -17.32 -2.67 10.07
N PHE A 262 -18.38 -2.21 10.74
CA PHE A 262 -18.71 -0.78 10.82
C PHE A 262 -17.89 -0.03 11.89
N VAL A 263 -17.49 -0.72 12.96
CA VAL A 263 -16.52 -0.19 13.93
C VAL A 263 -15.18 -0.03 13.23
N GLU A 264 -14.71 -1.07 12.53
CA GLU A 264 -13.45 -1.05 11.77
C GLU A 264 -13.43 0.01 10.67
N LEU A 265 -14.51 0.14 9.88
CA LEU A 265 -14.60 1.17 8.83
C LEU A 265 -14.45 2.60 9.39
N ARG A 266 -14.81 2.81 10.65
CA ARG A 266 -14.64 4.11 11.32
C ARG A 266 -13.24 4.26 11.88
N ALA A 267 -12.71 3.22 12.53
CA ALA A 267 -11.37 3.20 13.09
C ALA A 267 -10.30 3.37 12.00
N GLY A 268 -10.49 2.77 10.82
CA GLY A 268 -9.59 2.88 9.68
C GLY A 268 -9.59 4.25 8.97
N ARG A 269 -10.38 5.22 9.43
CA ARG A 269 -10.26 6.60 8.96
C ARG A 269 -9.14 7.30 9.70
N ILE A 270 -8.01 7.48 9.04
CA ILE A 270 -6.98 8.37 9.55
C ILE A 270 -7.40 9.81 9.24
N ASP A 271 -7.79 10.53 10.29
CA ASP A 271 -7.99 11.97 10.18
C ASP A 271 -6.64 12.65 9.94
N LYS A 272 -6.63 13.61 9.00
CA LYS A 272 -5.52 14.54 8.78
C LYS A 272 -5.16 15.20 10.12
N PRO A 273 -3.92 15.07 10.63
CA PRO A 273 -3.50 15.79 11.83
C PRO A 273 -3.77 17.29 11.66
N SER A 274 -4.31 17.96 12.68
CA SER A 274 -4.82 19.34 12.54
C SER A 274 -3.75 20.36 12.18
N ASP A 275 -2.50 20.08 12.53
CA ASP A 275 -1.31 20.89 12.34
C ASP A 275 -0.40 20.38 11.21
N TYR A 276 -0.83 19.39 10.43
CA TYR A 276 -0.04 18.85 9.32
C TYR A 276 -0.03 19.80 8.10
N SER A 277 1.20 20.17 7.69
CA SER A 277 1.56 20.75 6.39
C SER A 277 2.95 20.24 5.99
N ALA A 278 3.31 20.35 4.70
CA ALA A 278 4.64 19.93 4.22
C ALA A 278 5.76 20.74 4.90
N GLU A 279 5.55 22.05 5.10
CA GLU A 279 6.51 22.93 5.79
C GLU A 279 6.70 22.53 7.25
N ARG A 280 5.61 22.16 7.95
CA ARG A 280 5.68 21.68 9.32
C ARG A 280 6.46 20.36 9.38
N LEU A 281 6.25 19.47 8.41
CA LEU A 281 6.94 18.19 8.36
C LEU A 281 8.44 18.36 8.08
N LEU A 282 8.82 19.25 7.16
CA LEU A 282 10.23 19.64 6.92
C LEU A 282 10.89 20.21 8.17
N GLN A 283 10.17 21.05 8.93
CA GLN A 283 10.68 21.59 10.19
C GLN A 283 10.94 20.47 11.20
N ILE A 284 9.97 19.56 11.39
CA ILE A 284 10.12 18.41 12.29
C ILE A 284 11.32 17.56 11.84
N GLY A 285 11.37 17.16 10.57
CA GLY A 285 12.46 16.37 10.01
C GLY A 285 13.83 17.02 10.23
N GLY A 286 13.94 18.33 9.99
CA GLY A 286 15.15 19.10 10.22
C GLY A 286 15.55 19.18 11.70
N ASP A 287 14.61 19.48 12.60
CA ASP A 287 14.86 19.61 14.04
C ASP A 287 15.37 18.29 14.64
N TYR A 288 14.74 17.16 14.27
CA TYR A 288 15.15 15.84 14.73
C TYR A 288 16.46 15.41 14.06
N SER A 289 16.62 15.56 12.74
CA SER A 289 17.88 15.23 12.04
C SER A 289 19.08 16.00 12.59
N ASN A 290 18.93 17.30 12.84
CA ASN A 290 20.02 18.15 13.37
C ASN A 290 20.41 17.82 14.82
N SER A 291 19.50 17.21 15.59
CA SER A 291 19.77 16.80 16.97
C SER A 291 20.20 15.34 17.09
N PHE A 292 20.02 14.55 16.03
CA PHE A 292 20.41 13.16 16.00
C PHE A 292 21.94 13.03 15.92
N ILE A 293 22.50 12.27 16.85
CA ILE A 293 23.91 11.90 16.85
C ILE A 293 23.93 10.38 16.71
N SER A 294 24.27 9.88 15.52
CA SER A 294 24.43 8.43 15.37
C SER A 294 25.57 7.96 16.27
N PRO A 295 25.38 6.86 17.02
CA PRO A 295 26.48 6.23 17.74
C PRO A 295 27.48 5.55 16.78
N ARG A 296 27.14 5.43 15.49
CA ARG A 296 27.99 4.82 14.46
C ARG A 296 28.57 5.86 13.53
N GLU A 297 29.84 5.68 13.16
CA GLU A 297 30.44 6.43 12.06
C GLU A 297 29.85 5.94 10.72
N GLU A 298 29.54 6.88 9.81
CA GLU A 298 29.13 6.53 8.45
C GLU A 298 30.25 5.79 7.72
N LYS A 299 29.95 4.61 7.18
CA LYS A 299 30.97 3.61 6.84
C LYS A 299 31.56 3.55 5.42
N THR A 300 31.17 4.23 4.35
CA THR A 300 31.60 3.97 2.94
C THR A 300 31.41 2.55 2.37
N GLU A 301 31.72 1.49 3.11
CA GLU A 301 31.50 0.09 2.74
C GLU A 301 30.00 -0.25 2.82
N ARG A 302 29.47 -0.86 1.76
CA ARG A 302 28.03 -1.18 1.61
C ARG A 302 27.87 -2.70 1.56
N PRO A 303 27.58 -3.35 2.70
CA PRO A 303 27.42 -4.79 2.73
C PRO A 303 26.13 -5.19 2.00
N ASN A 304 26.10 -6.41 1.47
CA ASN A 304 24.85 -7.02 1.01
C ASN A 304 23.92 -7.21 2.21
N ILE A 305 22.62 -7.03 2.01
CA ILE A 305 21.58 -7.12 3.04
C ILE A 305 20.60 -8.20 2.64
N ILE A 306 20.45 -9.21 3.49
CA ILE A 306 19.43 -10.26 3.36
C ILE A 306 18.49 -10.13 4.55
N LEU A 307 17.33 -9.55 4.31
CA LEU A 307 16.29 -9.33 5.31
C LEU A 307 15.22 -10.41 5.16
N ILE A 308 15.07 -11.26 6.17
CA ILE A 308 14.19 -12.42 6.16
C ILE A 308 13.11 -12.24 7.20
N MET A 309 11.87 -12.18 6.75
CA MET A 309 10.71 -12.36 7.60
C MET A 309 10.31 -13.83 7.58
N ASN A 310 10.61 -14.56 8.65
CA ASN A 310 10.31 -15.99 8.74
C ASN A 310 8.90 -16.18 9.33
N GLU A 311 8.02 -16.77 8.52
CA GLU A 311 6.60 -17.01 8.83
C GLU A 311 6.46 -17.74 10.16
N ALA A 312 5.62 -17.16 11.03
CA ALA A 312 5.33 -17.65 12.37
C ALA A 312 6.59 -18.09 13.14
N PHE A 313 7.75 -17.47 12.92
CA PHE A 313 8.99 -17.83 13.62
C PHE A 313 9.01 -17.16 14.99
N SER A 314 8.53 -17.88 15.99
CA SER A 314 8.32 -17.34 17.32
C SER A 314 9.07 -18.11 18.40
N ASP A 315 9.45 -17.44 19.49
CA ASP A 315 10.03 -18.09 20.66
C ASP A 315 8.97 -18.28 21.75
N PRO A 316 8.26 -19.42 21.79
CA PRO A 316 7.18 -19.64 22.76
C PRO A 316 7.65 -19.60 24.23
N ARG A 317 8.97 -19.61 24.50
CA ARG A 317 9.53 -19.43 25.84
C ARG A 317 9.20 -18.06 26.45
N VAL A 318 8.79 -17.07 25.64
CA VAL A 318 8.30 -15.77 26.15
C VAL A 318 6.96 -15.88 26.90
N LEU A 319 6.17 -16.93 26.65
CA LEU A 319 4.85 -17.13 27.25
C LEU A 319 4.94 -17.66 28.69
N GLY A 320 5.95 -18.46 28.98
CA GLY A 320 6.17 -19.07 30.30
C GLY A 320 7.12 -20.26 30.23
N ASN A 321 7.21 -21.00 31.33
CA ASN A 321 8.20 -22.06 31.47
C ASN A 321 7.64 -23.42 31.03
N PHE A 322 8.32 -24.10 30.12
CA PHE A 322 8.05 -25.48 29.73
C PHE A 322 9.33 -26.14 29.21
N GLU A 323 9.36 -27.47 29.22
CA GLU A 323 10.49 -28.25 28.74
C GLU A 323 10.04 -29.18 27.62
N THR A 324 10.90 -29.33 26.61
CA THR A 324 10.69 -30.24 25.48
C THR A 324 11.77 -31.32 25.45
N GLY A 325 11.47 -32.44 24.80
CA GLY A 325 12.43 -33.55 24.63
C GLY A 325 13.62 -33.23 23.72
N GLN A 326 13.53 -32.12 22.97
CA GLN A 326 14.58 -31.60 22.09
C GLN A 326 14.62 -30.07 22.24
N GLU A 327 15.79 -29.45 22.08
CA GLU A 327 15.91 -27.99 22.06
C GLU A 327 15.10 -27.39 20.91
N LEU A 328 14.45 -26.25 21.12
CA LEU A 328 13.58 -25.63 20.13
C LEU A 328 14.36 -25.00 18.96
N MET A 329 15.34 -24.15 19.27
CA MET A 329 16.10 -23.36 18.29
C MET A 329 17.59 -23.33 18.65
N PRO A 330 18.30 -24.47 18.60
CA PRO A 330 19.69 -24.57 19.05
C PRO A 330 20.66 -23.66 18.31
N PHE A 331 20.44 -23.38 17.01
CA PHE A 331 21.33 -22.51 16.26
C PHE A 331 21.13 -21.04 16.68
N MET A 332 19.88 -20.57 16.72
CA MET A 332 19.56 -19.27 17.34
C MET A 332 20.12 -19.15 18.76
N ASP A 333 20.01 -20.23 19.55
CA ASP A 333 20.55 -20.28 20.91
C ASP A 333 22.09 -20.20 20.90
N SER A 334 22.76 -20.81 19.92
CA SER A 334 24.22 -20.76 19.77
C SER A 334 24.73 -19.37 19.40
N LEU A 335 23.92 -18.58 18.69
CA LEU A 335 24.21 -17.18 18.45
C LEU A 335 24.24 -16.40 19.79
N TYR A 336 23.66 -16.96 20.89
CA TYR A 336 24.02 -16.74 22.33
C TYR A 336 25.26 -15.89 22.58
N THR A 337 26.34 -16.49 22.13
CA THR A 337 27.69 -16.20 22.57
C THR A 337 28.57 -15.74 21.41
N SER A 338 27.97 -15.45 20.26
CA SER A 338 28.69 -14.98 19.08
C SER A 338 28.86 -13.47 19.12
N GLU A 339 30.09 -13.00 18.95
CA GLU A 339 30.42 -11.56 18.80
C GLU A 339 29.98 -11.00 17.43
N ARG A 340 29.58 -11.87 16.50
CA ARG A 340 29.16 -11.49 15.13
C ARG A 340 27.64 -11.33 14.98
N SER A 341 26.89 -11.44 16.07
CA SER A 341 25.43 -11.38 16.02
C SER A 341 24.83 -10.55 17.15
N ILE A 342 23.80 -9.78 16.80
CA ILE A 342 22.91 -9.13 17.77
C ILE A 342 21.51 -9.71 17.65
N ARG A 343 20.73 -9.59 18.72
CA ARG A 343 19.37 -10.09 18.78
C ARG A 343 18.55 -9.31 19.80
N GLY A 344 17.24 -9.50 19.74
CA GLY A 344 16.29 -9.08 20.75
C GLY A 344 14.90 -9.57 20.37
N ASN A 345 13.88 -8.95 20.93
CA ASN A 345 12.50 -9.21 20.53
C ASN A 345 11.85 -8.00 19.85
N LEU A 346 11.01 -8.28 18.87
CA LEU A 346 10.13 -7.33 18.23
C LEU A 346 8.73 -7.43 18.81
N TYR A 347 8.12 -6.27 19.07
CA TYR A 347 6.69 -6.17 19.33
C TYR A 347 5.97 -6.02 17.99
N MET A 348 5.31 -7.11 17.58
CA MET A 348 4.65 -7.22 16.28
C MET A 348 3.25 -6.62 16.30
N PRO A 349 2.73 -6.19 15.13
CA PRO A 349 1.39 -5.60 15.03
C PRO A 349 0.27 -6.63 14.90
N VAL A 350 0.60 -7.92 14.76
CA VAL A 350 -0.35 -8.98 14.43
C VAL A 350 -0.07 -10.28 15.17
N LEU A 351 -1.09 -11.15 15.26
CA LEU A 351 -1.06 -12.49 15.82
C LEU A 351 -1.72 -13.46 14.82
N GLY A 352 -0.98 -14.48 14.37
CA GLY A 352 -1.55 -15.61 13.63
C GLY A 352 -2.07 -15.34 12.21
N GLY A 353 -1.84 -14.15 11.66
CA GLY A 353 -2.19 -13.80 10.28
C GLY A 353 -1.98 -12.31 10.01
N LEU A 354 -2.35 -11.87 8.80
CA LEU A 354 -2.10 -10.50 8.31
C LEU A 354 -0.61 -10.12 8.28
N THR A 355 0.25 -11.10 7.96
CA THR A 355 1.72 -11.00 7.80
C THR A 355 2.20 -9.73 7.08
N VAL A 356 1.45 -9.24 6.08
CA VAL A 356 1.76 -7.99 5.35
C VAL A 356 1.78 -6.73 6.24
N ASN A 357 1.16 -6.75 7.41
CA ASN A 357 1.25 -5.65 8.37
C ASN A 357 2.64 -5.58 9.00
N SER A 358 3.27 -6.73 9.27
CA SER A 358 4.67 -6.79 9.72
C SER A 358 5.63 -6.35 8.61
N GLU A 359 5.39 -6.73 7.36
CA GLU A 359 6.15 -6.23 6.20
C GLU A 359 6.02 -4.72 6.05
N PHE A 360 4.80 -4.20 6.18
CA PHE A 360 4.50 -2.77 6.10
C PHE A 360 5.30 -2.00 7.16
N GLU A 361 5.30 -2.46 8.41
CA GLU A 361 6.04 -1.79 9.49
C GLU A 361 7.55 -1.79 9.22
N VAL A 362 8.13 -2.95 8.90
CA VAL A 362 9.57 -3.08 8.70
C VAL A 362 10.06 -2.33 7.46
N LEU A 363 9.38 -2.49 6.32
CA LEU A 363 9.82 -1.90 5.06
C LEU A 363 9.60 -0.39 5.03
N THR A 364 8.51 0.12 5.60
CA THR A 364 8.20 1.56 5.46
C THR A 364 8.52 2.39 6.68
N GLY A 365 8.66 1.76 7.85
CA GLY A 365 8.73 2.47 9.13
C GLY A 365 7.40 3.09 9.56
N ASN A 366 6.32 2.97 8.80
CA ASN A 366 4.99 3.31 9.29
C ASN A 366 4.57 2.33 10.39
N SER A 367 3.73 2.75 11.32
CA SER A 367 3.25 1.89 12.39
C SER A 367 1.75 1.63 12.25
N MET A 368 1.37 0.37 12.45
CA MET A 368 -0.01 -0.05 12.62
C MET A 368 -0.63 0.58 13.88
N PHE A 369 0.18 1.10 14.82
CA PHE A 369 -0.29 1.89 15.97
C PHE A 369 -1.22 3.05 15.55
N PHE A 370 -1.01 3.66 14.38
CA PHE A 370 -1.84 4.75 13.88
C PHE A 370 -3.01 4.29 13.01
N LEU A 371 -3.09 3.00 12.71
CA LEU A 371 -4.13 2.39 11.87
C LEU A 371 -5.15 1.63 12.72
N SER A 372 -6.23 1.20 12.09
CA SER A 372 -7.08 0.20 12.73
C SER A 372 -6.36 -1.15 12.70
N ALA A 373 -6.57 -1.94 13.73
CA ALA A 373 -5.89 -3.20 13.91
C ALA A 373 -6.21 -4.20 12.75
N SER A 374 -7.44 -4.16 12.21
CA SER A 374 -7.82 -4.93 11.01
C SER A 374 -7.44 -4.29 9.66
N SER A 375 -6.70 -3.18 9.66
CA SER A 375 -6.22 -2.57 8.41
C SER A 375 -5.28 -3.52 7.68
N ILE A 376 -5.38 -3.53 6.35
CA ILE A 376 -4.48 -4.26 5.45
C ILE A 376 -3.92 -3.22 4.48
N PRO A 377 -2.86 -2.48 4.85
CA PRO A 377 -2.40 -1.31 4.09
C PRO A 377 -2.15 -1.60 2.60
N TYR A 378 -1.63 -2.80 2.29
CA TYR A 378 -1.35 -3.24 0.92
C TYR A 378 -2.61 -3.25 0.04
N GLU A 379 -3.78 -3.59 0.59
CA GLU A 379 -5.03 -3.70 -0.15
C GLU A 379 -5.85 -2.41 -0.12
N THR A 380 -5.73 -1.62 0.96
CA THR A 380 -6.63 -0.49 1.22
C THR A 380 -6.00 0.89 1.04
N SER A 381 -4.68 0.98 1.14
CA SER A 381 -3.99 2.27 1.33
C SER A 381 -2.84 2.49 0.34
N ILE A 382 -2.09 1.45 -0.03
CA ILE A 382 -0.92 1.57 -0.89
C ILE A 382 -1.32 1.33 -2.34
N ASN A 383 -1.57 2.42 -3.07
CA ASN A 383 -1.99 2.38 -4.47
C ASN A 383 -1.11 3.22 -5.41
N SER A 384 -0.03 3.79 -4.88
CA SER A 384 0.95 4.59 -5.61
C SER A 384 2.34 4.40 -5.00
N PRO A 385 3.40 4.74 -5.74
CA PRO A 385 4.75 4.66 -5.21
C PRO A 385 4.89 5.49 -3.93
N MET A 386 5.53 4.93 -2.91
CA MET A 386 5.74 5.60 -1.61
C MET A 386 7.14 5.32 -1.07
N PRO A 387 7.64 6.08 -0.08
CA PRO A 387 8.91 5.79 0.57
C PRO A 387 8.93 4.39 1.21
N SER A 388 10.08 3.73 1.11
CA SER A 388 10.32 2.38 1.64
C SER A 388 11.82 2.17 1.83
N LEU A 389 12.19 1.14 2.58
CA LEU A 389 13.57 0.69 2.74
C LEU A 389 14.20 0.30 1.40
N ALA A 390 13.44 -0.28 0.46
CA ALA A 390 13.92 -0.58 -0.89
C ALA A 390 14.33 0.70 -1.64
N LYS A 391 13.49 1.75 -1.62
CA LYS A 391 13.84 3.04 -2.25
C LYS A 391 14.99 3.75 -1.57
N GLU A 392 15.08 3.68 -0.24
CA GLU A 392 16.19 4.27 0.51
C GLU A 392 17.52 3.58 0.13
N LEU A 393 17.50 2.26 -0.01
CA LEU A 393 18.68 1.49 -0.45
C LEU A 393 19.00 1.71 -1.94
N GLU A 394 17.98 1.81 -2.80
CA GLU A 394 18.12 2.19 -4.21
C GLU A 394 18.83 3.55 -4.35
N ALA A 395 18.44 4.54 -3.55
CA ALA A 395 19.03 5.88 -3.54
C ALA A 395 20.54 5.88 -3.20
N ILE A 396 21.02 4.86 -2.49
CA ILE A 396 22.45 4.64 -2.21
C ILE A 396 23.06 3.50 -3.05
N GLY A 397 22.43 3.14 -4.17
CA GLY A 397 22.99 2.31 -5.23
C GLY A 397 22.78 0.81 -5.10
N TYR A 398 21.92 0.34 -4.20
CA TYR A 398 21.59 -1.08 -4.12
C TYR A 398 20.70 -1.52 -5.29
N SER A 399 20.90 -2.74 -5.76
CA SER A 399 19.85 -3.50 -6.46
C SER A 399 19.00 -4.23 -5.44
N SER A 400 17.69 -4.30 -5.67
CA SER A 400 16.71 -4.80 -4.71
C SER A 400 15.85 -5.94 -5.26
N MET A 401 15.59 -6.96 -4.43
CA MET A 401 14.74 -8.09 -4.79
C MET A 401 13.82 -8.44 -3.62
N ALA A 402 12.53 -8.62 -3.89
CA ALA A 402 11.60 -9.25 -2.97
C ALA A 402 11.41 -10.72 -3.34
N MET A 403 11.21 -11.60 -2.36
CA MET A 403 10.99 -13.03 -2.58
C MET A 403 9.92 -13.60 -1.63
N HIS A 404 9.05 -14.44 -2.17
CA HIS A 404 8.04 -15.15 -1.39
C HIS A 404 7.73 -16.53 -2.02
N PRO A 405 7.89 -17.67 -1.31
CA PRO A 405 7.61 -19.01 -1.81
C PRO A 405 6.11 -19.34 -1.87
N HIS A 406 5.28 -18.37 -2.24
CA HIS A 406 3.85 -18.54 -2.51
C HIS A 406 3.41 -17.61 -3.65
N VAL A 407 2.15 -17.69 -4.07
CA VAL A 407 1.64 -16.92 -5.23
C VAL A 407 1.74 -15.40 -5.02
N ARG A 408 2.31 -14.67 -5.99
CA ARG A 408 2.54 -13.21 -5.91
C ARG A 408 1.32 -12.33 -5.61
N ILE A 409 0.13 -12.80 -5.98
CA ILE A 409 -1.11 -12.02 -5.81
C ILE A 409 -1.65 -12.05 -4.38
N ALA A 410 -1.08 -12.89 -3.51
CA ALA A 410 -1.42 -12.92 -2.10
C ALA A 410 -1.19 -11.52 -1.49
N TYR A 411 -2.26 -10.96 -0.94
CA TYR A 411 -2.35 -9.63 -0.32
C TYR A 411 -1.95 -8.45 -1.24
N GLY A 412 -1.98 -8.63 -2.56
CA GLY A 412 -1.59 -7.56 -3.49
C GLY A 412 -0.10 -7.19 -3.43
N ARG A 413 0.77 -8.14 -3.04
CA ARG A 413 2.23 -7.95 -3.01
C ARG A 413 2.82 -7.55 -4.36
N ASP A 414 2.27 -8.07 -5.46
CA ASP A 414 2.67 -7.70 -6.82
C ASP A 414 2.66 -6.19 -7.06
N THR A 415 1.56 -5.54 -6.70
CA THR A 415 1.36 -4.10 -6.85
C THR A 415 2.10 -3.33 -5.75
N THR A 416 2.13 -3.87 -4.53
CA THR A 416 2.73 -3.16 -3.39
C THR A 416 4.25 -3.13 -3.46
N TYR A 417 4.91 -4.22 -3.85
CA TYR A 417 6.37 -4.25 -3.99
C TYR A 417 6.85 -3.36 -5.15
N GLU A 418 6.07 -3.25 -6.23
CA GLU A 418 6.29 -2.24 -7.27
C GLU A 418 6.21 -0.81 -6.70
N ASN A 419 5.19 -0.51 -5.89
CA ASN A 419 5.04 0.79 -5.22
C ASN A 419 6.14 1.07 -4.18
N PHE A 420 6.70 0.02 -3.57
CA PHE A 420 7.87 0.10 -2.71
C PHE A 420 9.18 0.22 -3.47
N GLY A 421 9.20 0.12 -4.80
CA GLY A 421 10.40 0.29 -5.60
C GLY A 421 11.36 -0.89 -5.58
N PHE A 422 10.88 -2.12 -5.37
CA PHE A 422 11.71 -3.31 -5.61
C PHE A 422 11.96 -3.50 -7.11
N ASP A 423 13.20 -3.82 -7.50
CA ASP A 423 13.54 -4.06 -8.91
C ASP A 423 12.89 -5.36 -9.42
N GLU A 424 12.87 -6.39 -8.58
CA GLU A 424 12.31 -7.71 -8.89
C GLU A 424 11.45 -8.26 -7.75
N PHE A 425 10.39 -9.00 -8.10
CA PHE A 425 9.64 -9.83 -7.17
C PHE A 425 9.58 -11.28 -7.66
N ILE A 426 10.20 -12.17 -6.90
CA ILE A 426 10.31 -13.60 -7.17
C ILE A 426 9.25 -14.36 -6.37
N ASP A 427 8.36 -15.07 -7.07
CA ASP A 427 7.36 -15.94 -6.45
C ASP A 427 7.71 -17.43 -6.63
N VAL A 428 6.93 -18.33 -6.01
CA VAL A 428 7.19 -19.78 -6.08
C VAL A 428 7.30 -20.34 -7.52
N ASN A 429 6.67 -19.72 -8.51
CA ASN A 429 6.74 -20.17 -9.91
C ASN A 429 8.04 -19.76 -10.59
N ASP A 430 8.73 -18.75 -10.04
CA ASP A 430 10.01 -18.27 -10.54
C ASP A 430 11.18 -19.05 -9.94
N PHE A 431 10.95 -19.92 -8.95
CA PHE A 431 11.99 -20.70 -8.29
C PHE A 431 12.68 -21.63 -9.27
N THR A 432 14.00 -21.67 -9.18
CA THR A 432 14.84 -22.41 -10.12
C THR A 432 15.64 -23.53 -9.44
N VAL A 433 15.56 -23.63 -8.11
CA VAL A 433 16.01 -24.79 -7.33
C VAL A 433 14.94 -25.89 -7.32
N ASN A 434 15.33 -27.10 -6.92
CA ASN A 434 14.36 -28.17 -6.69
C ASN A 434 13.52 -27.84 -5.46
N ILE A 435 12.19 -27.83 -5.63
CA ILE A 435 11.25 -27.50 -4.56
C ILE A 435 10.97 -28.72 -3.70
N GLU A 436 11.34 -28.64 -2.42
CA GLU A 436 10.92 -29.57 -1.38
C GLU A 436 9.85 -28.90 -0.50
N THR A 437 8.90 -29.69 0.01
CA THR A 437 7.75 -29.16 0.76
C THR A 437 7.54 -29.80 2.12
N VAL A 438 7.03 -29.00 3.05
CA VAL A 438 6.41 -29.45 4.31
C VAL A 438 4.93 -29.12 4.26
N GLY A 439 4.09 -30.16 4.25
CA GLY A 439 2.67 -29.97 3.89
C GLY A 439 2.55 -29.53 2.44
N ALA A 440 1.79 -28.46 2.20
CA ALA A 440 1.60 -27.87 0.88
C ALA A 440 2.60 -26.75 0.53
N TYR A 441 3.45 -26.36 1.48
CA TYR A 441 4.32 -25.20 1.34
C TYR A 441 5.77 -25.59 1.07
N PRO A 442 6.49 -24.85 0.19
CA PRO A 442 7.94 -24.97 0.11
C PRO A 442 8.58 -24.82 1.48
N ASP A 443 9.59 -25.64 1.75
CA ASP A 443 10.30 -25.58 3.02
C ASP A 443 11.34 -24.45 3.04
N ASP A 444 11.72 -23.98 4.23
CA ASP A 444 12.62 -22.83 4.36
C ASP A 444 14.01 -23.11 3.76
N ALA A 445 14.46 -24.36 3.81
CA ALA A 445 15.71 -24.77 3.16
C ALA A 445 15.64 -24.62 1.63
N THR A 446 14.52 -24.96 0.99
CA THR A 446 14.29 -24.68 -0.42
C THR A 446 14.32 -23.18 -0.68
N ASN A 447 13.63 -22.40 0.14
CA ASN A 447 13.58 -20.95 0.02
C ASN A 447 14.99 -20.32 0.09
N TYR A 448 15.78 -20.70 1.09
CA TYR A 448 17.13 -20.18 1.31
C TYR A 448 18.14 -20.65 0.25
N ARG A 449 17.96 -21.84 -0.34
CA ARG A 449 18.73 -22.24 -1.54
C ARG A 449 18.43 -21.34 -2.73
N GLU A 450 17.20 -20.87 -2.88
CA GLU A 450 16.85 -19.88 -3.91
C GLU A 450 17.50 -18.52 -3.59
N ILE A 451 17.50 -18.04 -2.32
CA ILE A 451 18.25 -16.83 -1.91
C ILE A 451 19.70 -16.92 -2.37
N ILE A 452 20.39 -18.02 -2.04
CA ILE A 452 21.79 -18.25 -2.41
C ILE A 452 21.96 -18.17 -3.93
N LYS A 453 21.06 -18.79 -4.69
CA LYS A 453 21.13 -18.79 -6.15
C LYS A 453 20.91 -17.40 -6.75
N ARG A 454 20.00 -16.60 -6.18
CA ARG A 454 19.76 -15.21 -6.59
C ARG A 454 20.95 -14.34 -6.25
N PHE A 455 21.51 -14.49 -5.04
CA PHE A 455 22.74 -13.84 -4.64
C PHE A 455 23.90 -14.15 -5.62
N GLU A 456 24.11 -15.40 -6.00
CA GLU A 456 25.21 -15.75 -6.93
C GLU A 456 25.02 -15.26 -8.37
N SER A 457 23.77 -15.05 -8.79
CA SER A 457 23.43 -14.64 -10.17
C SER A 457 23.19 -13.14 -10.34
N ARG A 458 23.26 -12.37 -9.25
CA ARG A 458 23.05 -10.91 -9.24
C ARG A 458 24.15 -10.15 -9.99
N ASP A 459 23.89 -8.86 -10.19
CA ASP A 459 24.90 -7.89 -10.58
C ASP A 459 25.90 -7.66 -9.44
N LYS A 460 27.13 -8.18 -9.59
CA LYS A 460 28.18 -8.08 -8.57
C LYS A 460 28.82 -6.68 -8.49
N ASP A 461 28.50 -5.79 -9.43
CA ASP A 461 28.98 -4.40 -9.42
C ASP A 461 28.14 -3.50 -8.48
N LYS A 462 27.04 -4.03 -7.92
CA LYS A 462 26.15 -3.31 -6.99
C LYS A 462 26.00 -4.07 -5.67
N PRO A 463 25.84 -3.34 -4.54
CA PRO A 463 25.44 -3.97 -3.30
C PRO A 463 24.00 -4.51 -3.44
N PHE A 464 23.73 -5.65 -2.81
CA PHE A 464 22.48 -6.38 -2.99
C PHE A 464 21.58 -6.30 -1.78
N PHE A 465 20.31 -5.95 -1.98
CA PHE A 465 19.27 -6.02 -0.97
C PHE A 465 18.23 -7.07 -1.37
N LEU A 466 18.05 -8.09 -0.53
CA LEU A 466 16.97 -9.06 -0.70
C LEU A 466 16.06 -9.03 0.52
N PHE A 467 14.76 -8.85 0.29
CA PHE A 467 13.71 -9.04 1.27
C PHE A 467 12.98 -10.34 1.00
N ASP A 468 13.01 -11.27 1.95
CA ASP A 468 12.38 -12.59 1.85
C ASP A 468 11.24 -12.73 2.86
N VAL A 469 10.15 -13.36 2.45
CA VAL A 469 9.02 -13.73 3.31
C VAL A 469 8.81 -15.22 3.19
N THR A 470 9.10 -16.01 4.22
CA THR A 470 8.93 -17.47 4.16
C THR A 470 7.44 -17.88 4.29
N ILE A 471 7.12 -19.18 4.20
CA ILE A 471 5.73 -19.68 4.36
C ILE A 471 5.64 -21.06 5.04
N GLN A 472 6.78 -21.68 5.38
CA GLN A 472 6.82 -23.07 5.87
C GLN A 472 5.96 -23.28 7.12
N ASN A 473 6.04 -22.36 8.09
CA ASN A 473 5.38 -22.50 9.37
C ASN A 473 3.97 -21.89 9.37
N HIS A 474 3.37 -21.62 8.22
CA HIS A 474 2.01 -21.08 8.16
C HIS A 474 1.01 -22.07 8.78
N SER A 475 0.05 -21.52 9.55
CA SER A 475 -0.98 -22.31 10.25
C SER A 475 -1.77 -23.21 9.31
N PRO A 476 -2.34 -24.32 9.81
CA PRO A 476 -2.46 -24.90 11.15
C PRO A 476 -1.49 -26.08 11.43
N TYR A 477 -0.30 -26.11 10.83
CA TYR A 477 0.79 -27.03 11.23
C TYR A 477 0.47 -28.54 11.07
N TRP A 478 0.09 -29.00 9.87
CA TRP A 478 -0.45 -30.36 9.68
C TRP A 478 0.55 -31.53 9.77
N LYS A 479 1.84 -31.26 9.65
CA LYS A 479 2.85 -32.30 9.41
C LYS A 479 3.94 -32.26 10.45
N LYS A 480 3.89 -33.23 11.39
CA LYS A 480 5.04 -33.55 12.23
C LYS A 480 6.21 -33.96 11.36
N VAL A 481 7.32 -33.26 11.51
CA VAL A 481 8.59 -33.57 10.83
C VAL A 481 9.57 -34.26 11.76
N ARG A 482 9.37 -34.18 13.08
CA ARG A 482 10.12 -34.89 14.11
C ARG A 482 9.12 -35.46 15.16
N ASP A 483 9.64 -35.87 16.32
CA ASP A 483 8.83 -36.38 17.44
C ASP A 483 9.16 -35.58 18.70
N THR A 484 9.06 -34.24 18.61
CA THR A 484 9.21 -33.38 19.79
C THR A 484 8.03 -33.60 20.72
N LYS A 485 8.34 -33.76 22.00
CA LYS A 485 7.36 -33.94 23.08
C LYS A 485 7.52 -32.87 24.12
N ILE A 486 6.41 -32.33 24.61
CA ILE A 486 6.41 -31.47 25.80
C ILE A 486 6.53 -32.38 27.02
N LEU A 487 7.59 -32.19 27.81
CA LEU A 487 7.92 -33.01 28.97
C LEU A 487 7.38 -32.43 30.27
N SER A 488 7.35 -31.10 30.39
CA SER A 488 6.83 -30.41 31.56
C SER A 488 6.32 -29.02 31.21
N ILE A 489 5.31 -28.54 31.94
CA ILE A 489 4.85 -27.15 31.92
C ILE A 489 4.87 -26.63 33.36
N ASN A 490 5.47 -25.46 33.58
CA ASN A 490 5.66 -24.84 34.89
C ASN A 490 6.26 -25.80 35.94
N GLY A 491 7.20 -26.65 35.50
CA GLY A 491 7.89 -27.64 36.34
C GLY A 491 7.05 -28.87 36.72
N THR A 492 5.84 -28.99 36.19
CA THR A 492 4.98 -30.17 36.38
C THR A 492 5.16 -31.12 35.21
N SER A 493 5.73 -32.31 35.46
CA SER A 493 5.88 -33.36 34.45
C SER A 493 4.67 -34.29 34.45
N GLU A 494 4.03 -34.45 33.30
CA GLU A 494 2.91 -35.37 33.08
C GLU A 494 3.02 -36.04 31.70
N ASP A 495 2.35 -37.17 31.52
CA ASP A 495 2.11 -37.72 30.18
C ASP A 495 0.91 -37.00 29.56
N TYR A 496 1.18 -36.02 28.70
CA TYR A 496 0.15 -35.23 28.04
C TYR A 496 -0.51 -35.94 26.84
N GLY A 497 -0.04 -37.13 26.44
CA GLY A 497 -0.58 -37.87 25.30
C GLY A 497 -0.60 -37.03 24.01
N GLU A 498 -1.80 -36.81 23.47
CA GLU A 498 -2.04 -35.99 22.26
C GLU A 498 -2.57 -34.57 22.59
N LYS A 499 -2.65 -34.20 23.88
CA LYS A 499 -3.26 -32.94 24.34
C LYS A 499 -2.59 -31.72 23.68
N TYR A 500 -1.27 -31.73 23.58
CA TYR A 500 -0.47 -30.64 23.01
C TYR A 500 0.16 -30.99 21.66
N SER A 501 -0.53 -31.84 20.88
CA SER A 501 -0.02 -32.32 19.58
C SER A 501 0.17 -31.20 18.55
N LEU A 502 -0.62 -30.13 18.64
CA LEU A 502 -0.49 -28.93 17.79
C LEU A 502 0.83 -28.21 18.08
N GLU A 503 1.10 -27.91 19.35
CA GLU A 503 2.30 -27.22 19.83
C GLU A 503 3.55 -28.04 19.52
N GLU A 504 3.52 -29.35 19.79
CA GLU A 504 4.61 -30.27 19.43
C GLU A 504 4.92 -30.24 17.93
N THR A 505 3.89 -30.17 17.09
CA THR A 505 4.08 -30.10 15.64
C THR A 505 4.66 -28.75 15.22
N TYR A 506 4.19 -27.65 15.81
CA TYR A 506 4.75 -26.33 15.56
C TYR A 506 6.22 -26.24 16.01
N PHE A 507 6.58 -26.79 17.18
CA PHE A 507 7.96 -26.82 17.66
C PHE A 507 8.90 -27.61 16.73
N ASP A 508 8.42 -28.67 16.10
CA ASP A 508 9.17 -29.40 15.07
C ASP A 508 9.44 -28.54 13.83
N LEU A 509 8.46 -27.73 13.41
CA LEU A 509 8.58 -26.82 12.27
C LEU A 509 9.54 -25.67 12.59
N LEU A 510 9.42 -25.07 13.77
CA LEU A 510 10.32 -24.03 14.28
C LEU A 510 11.78 -24.51 14.25
N ARG A 511 12.04 -25.73 14.70
CA ARG A 511 13.37 -26.33 14.63
C ARG A 511 13.84 -26.58 13.20
N LYS A 512 12.94 -26.90 12.27
CA LYS A 512 13.30 -27.05 10.84
C LYS A 512 13.70 -25.70 10.23
N SER A 513 13.03 -24.61 10.60
CA SER A 513 13.43 -23.25 10.21
C SER A 513 14.80 -22.86 10.81
N ASP A 514 15.06 -23.21 12.08
CA ASP A 514 16.36 -23.00 12.74
C ASP A 514 17.50 -23.75 12.02
N ASP A 515 17.29 -25.03 11.67
CA ASP A 515 18.26 -25.83 10.90
C ASP A 515 18.50 -25.22 9.51
N ALA A 516 17.46 -24.72 8.82
CA ALA A 516 17.60 -24.06 7.52
C ALA A 516 18.35 -22.72 7.63
N PHE A 517 18.07 -21.92 8.66
CA PHE A 517 18.75 -20.65 8.90
C PHE A 517 20.23 -20.87 9.18
N LYS A 518 20.57 -21.94 9.91
CA LYS A 518 21.95 -22.36 10.09
C LYS A 518 22.66 -22.62 8.75
N GLU A 519 22.05 -23.39 7.86
CA GLU A 519 22.64 -23.67 6.53
C GLU A 519 22.87 -22.39 5.73
N LEU A 520 21.96 -21.42 5.81
CA LEU A 520 22.10 -20.12 5.15
C LEU A 520 23.26 -19.31 5.74
N VAL A 521 23.35 -19.19 7.06
CA VAL A 521 24.44 -18.46 7.72
C VAL A 521 25.79 -19.12 7.42
N GLU A 522 25.89 -20.45 7.55
CA GLU A 522 27.10 -21.21 7.22
C GLU A 522 27.54 -21.00 5.76
N TYR A 523 26.58 -20.83 4.82
CA TYR A 523 26.92 -20.45 3.45
C TYR A 523 27.57 -19.06 3.38
N PHE A 524 26.95 -18.04 3.96
CA PHE A 524 27.46 -16.66 3.90
C PHE A 524 28.74 -16.44 4.70
N GLU A 525 29.04 -17.30 5.68
CA GLU A 525 30.37 -17.34 6.32
C GLU A 525 31.50 -17.73 5.35
N THR A 526 31.17 -18.39 4.22
CA THR A 526 32.14 -18.74 3.17
C THR A 526 32.25 -17.71 2.06
N VAL A 527 31.40 -16.68 2.08
CA VAL A 527 31.36 -15.61 1.08
C VAL A 527 32.32 -14.50 1.50
N ASP A 528 33.21 -14.09 0.59
CA ASP A 528 34.20 -13.02 0.85
C ASP A 528 33.57 -11.62 0.89
N GLU A 529 32.42 -11.44 0.23
CA GLU A 529 31.70 -10.16 0.17
C GLU A 529 31.01 -9.85 1.51
N PRO A 530 31.18 -8.64 2.08
CA PRO A 530 30.51 -8.24 3.31
C PRO A 530 29.00 -8.40 3.17
N THR A 531 28.40 -9.20 4.04
CA THR A 531 26.98 -9.55 4.00
C THR A 531 26.43 -9.60 5.42
N ILE A 532 25.28 -8.97 5.62
CA ILE A 532 24.47 -9.09 6.82
C ILE A 532 23.18 -9.85 6.52
N ILE A 533 22.82 -10.78 7.40
CA ILE A 533 21.53 -11.45 7.39
C ILE A 533 20.76 -10.96 8.60
N CYS A 534 19.62 -10.30 8.38
CA CYS A 534 18.67 -9.93 9.43
C CYS A 534 17.45 -10.84 9.30
N MET A 535 17.18 -11.68 10.30
CA MET A 535 15.99 -12.54 10.33
C MET A 535 15.10 -12.15 11.50
N PHE A 536 13.78 -12.08 11.27
CA PHE A 536 12.79 -11.83 12.31
C PHE A 536 11.50 -12.62 12.07
N GLY A 537 10.75 -12.89 13.14
CA GLY A 537 9.42 -13.50 13.05
C GLY A 537 8.34 -12.47 12.79
N ASP A 538 7.38 -12.75 11.91
CA ASP A 538 6.27 -11.84 11.58
C ASP A 538 5.19 -11.76 12.69
N HIS A 539 4.92 -12.87 13.38
CA HIS A 539 4.02 -12.97 14.52
C HIS A 539 4.21 -14.26 15.34
N GLU A 540 3.63 -14.32 16.53
CA GLU A 540 3.54 -15.56 17.31
C GLU A 540 2.63 -16.58 16.62
N ALA A 541 2.93 -17.87 16.77
CA ALA A 541 2.01 -18.93 16.36
C ALA A 541 0.75 -18.96 17.25
N ILE A 542 -0.42 -19.21 16.63
CA ILE A 542 -1.64 -19.51 17.39
C ILE A 542 -1.51 -20.90 18.00
N LEU A 543 -1.41 -20.96 19.34
CA LEU A 543 -1.38 -22.19 20.13
C LEU A 543 -2.76 -22.48 20.74
N SER A 544 -2.97 -23.66 21.31
CA SER A 544 -4.26 -24.01 21.89
C SER A 544 -4.54 -23.25 23.19
N ASP A 545 -5.82 -22.96 23.46
CA ASP A 545 -6.28 -22.39 24.74
C ASP A 545 -5.80 -23.23 25.94
N ASP A 546 -5.86 -24.56 25.81
CA ASP A 546 -5.38 -25.50 26.83
C ASP A 546 -3.89 -25.30 27.14
N PHE A 547 -3.07 -25.00 26.13
CA PHE A 547 -1.65 -24.70 26.31
C PHE A 547 -1.44 -23.31 26.91
N TYR A 548 -2.15 -22.28 26.41
CA TYR A 548 -2.07 -20.93 26.98
C TYR A 548 -2.47 -20.92 28.47
N ASP A 549 -3.57 -21.58 28.83
CA ASP A 549 -4.02 -21.70 30.22
C ASP A 549 -2.96 -22.37 31.08
N ALA A 550 -2.37 -23.47 30.60
CA ALA A 550 -1.36 -24.23 31.34
C ALA A 550 -0.03 -23.45 31.48
N VAL A 551 0.45 -22.82 30.41
CA VAL A 551 1.75 -22.13 30.41
C VAL A 551 1.69 -20.83 31.22
N PHE A 552 0.54 -20.14 31.23
CA PHE A 552 0.34 -18.95 32.05
C PHE A 552 -0.07 -19.24 33.49
N GLU A 553 -0.43 -20.49 33.83
CA GLU A 553 -0.82 -20.86 35.19
C GLU A 553 0.31 -20.56 36.19
N GLY A 554 -0.02 -19.87 37.28
CA GLY A 554 0.95 -19.57 38.34
C GLY A 554 1.99 -18.48 38.03
N THR A 555 2.03 -17.93 36.81
CA THR A 555 2.95 -16.84 36.42
C THR A 555 2.69 -15.52 37.17
N GLY A 556 1.45 -15.30 37.63
CA GLY A 556 1.02 -14.04 38.23
C GLY A 556 0.80 -12.90 37.23
N TYR A 557 0.89 -13.17 35.92
CA TYR A 557 0.63 -12.18 34.89
C TYR A 557 -0.84 -11.74 34.86
N SER A 558 -1.05 -10.44 34.65
CA SER A 558 -2.38 -9.91 34.34
C SER A 558 -2.83 -10.41 32.97
N GLU A 559 -4.14 -10.44 32.72
CA GLU A 559 -4.68 -10.79 31.39
C GLU A 559 -4.12 -9.90 30.28
N GLN A 560 -3.91 -8.62 30.57
CA GLN A 560 -3.24 -7.70 29.65
C GLN A 560 -1.83 -8.18 29.31
N LYS A 561 -1.01 -8.51 30.32
CA LYS A 561 0.35 -8.98 30.10
C LYS A 561 0.39 -10.30 29.33
N LYS A 562 -0.51 -11.24 29.62
CA LYS A 562 -0.63 -12.50 28.87
C LYS A 562 -0.91 -12.25 27.40
N ASN A 563 -1.81 -11.31 27.09
CA ASN A 563 -2.10 -10.93 25.71
C ASN A 563 -0.90 -10.24 25.05
N GLU A 564 -0.22 -9.31 25.73
CA GLU A 564 0.98 -8.63 25.21
C GLU A 564 2.07 -9.63 24.80
N LEU A 565 2.29 -10.68 25.59
CA LEU A 565 3.32 -11.70 25.31
C LEU A 565 3.05 -12.50 24.03
N LYS A 566 1.82 -12.51 23.51
CA LYS A 566 1.46 -13.18 22.24
C LYS A 566 1.83 -12.35 20.99
N TYR A 567 2.40 -11.16 21.15
CA TYR A 567 2.79 -10.27 20.05
C TYR A 567 4.29 -10.00 20.05
N ILE A 568 5.09 -10.94 20.57
CA ILE A 568 6.54 -10.78 20.72
C ILE A 568 7.24 -11.88 19.93
N THR A 569 8.05 -11.51 18.95
CA THR A 569 8.85 -12.47 18.16
C THR A 569 10.34 -12.13 18.23
N PRO A 570 11.25 -13.10 18.04
CA PRO A 570 12.68 -12.82 18.02
C PRO A 570 13.10 -12.12 16.72
N TYR A 571 14.14 -11.30 16.80
CA TYR A 571 14.97 -10.89 15.66
C TYR A 571 16.44 -11.20 15.91
N VAL A 572 17.20 -11.39 14.85
CA VAL A 572 18.65 -11.58 14.86
C VAL A 572 19.29 -10.88 13.66
N MET A 573 20.47 -10.30 13.85
CA MET A 573 21.33 -9.84 12.76
C MET A 573 22.67 -10.56 12.87
N VAL A 574 23.14 -11.17 11.79
CA VAL A 574 24.41 -11.90 11.73
C VAL A 574 25.24 -11.34 10.58
N ALA A 575 26.45 -10.87 10.87
CA ALA A 575 27.39 -10.40 9.86
C ALA A 575 28.45 -11.48 9.58
N ASN A 576 28.82 -11.66 8.30
CA ASN A 576 29.97 -12.51 7.93
C ASN A 576 31.33 -11.78 8.08
N TYR A 577 31.30 -10.51 8.48
CA TYR A 577 32.45 -9.63 8.71
C TYR A 577 32.40 -9.02 10.13
N ASP A 578 33.47 -8.32 10.52
CA ASP A 578 33.54 -7.64 11.82
C ASP A 578 32.76 -6.32 11.77
N ALA A 579 31.46 -6.40 12.07
CA ALA A 579 30.53 -5.28 11.96
C ALA A 579 30.42 -4.42 13.24
N ASP A 580 31.02 -4.86 14.35
CA ASP A 580 30.93 -4.23 15.68
C ASP A 580 29.46 -4.00 16.15
N LEU A 581 28.55 -4.94 15.86
CA LEU A 581 27.11 -4.79 16.12
C LEU A 581 26.80 -4.63 17.62
N GLU A 582 25.89 -3.72 17.97
CA GLU A 582 25.42 -3.47 19.34
C GLU A 582 23.92 -3.77 19.45
N SER A 583 23.51 -4.43 20.54
CA SER A 583 22.10 -4.75 20.76
C SER A 583 21.33 -3.50 21.16
N MET A 584 20.23 -3.23 20.44
CA MET A 584 19.26 -2.17 20.75
C MET A 584 18.12 -2.64 21.68
N GLY A 585 18.21 -3.87 22.20
CA GLY A 585 17.19 -4.46 23.07
C GLY A 585 15.89 -4.83 22.33
N ASP A 586 14.77 -4.72 23.04
CA ASP A 586 13.43 -5.04 22.53
C ASP A 586 12.71 -3.76 22.08
N PHE A 587 12.13 -3.78 20.88
CA PHE A 587 11.45 -2.62 20.28
C PHE A 587 10.32 -3.04 19.33
N SER A 588 9.50 -2.11 18.86
CA SER A 588 8.43 -2.41 17.89
C SER A 588 8.94 -2.54 16.45
N ALA A 589 8.32 -3.42 15.65
CA ALA A 589 8.82 -3.80 14.32
C ALA A 589 9.00 -2.62 13.34
N ASN A 590 8.20 -1.55 13.50
CA ASN A 590 8.31 -0.31 12.74
C ASN A 590 9.71 0.35 12.82
N TYR A 591 10.50 0.07 13.86
CA TYR A 591 11.85 0.61 14.02
C TYR A 591 12.95 -0.25 13.38
N LEU A 592 12.68 -1.50 12.99
CA LEU A 592 13.70 -2.46 12.56
C LEU A 592 14.50 -1.98 11.36
N GLY A 593 13.85 -1.38 10.36
CA GLY A 593 14.53 -0.82 9.18
C GLY A 593 15.52 0.29 9.54
N ALA A 594 15.15 1.18 10.48
CA ALA A 594 16.05 2.24 10.95
C ALA A 594 17.21 1.68 11.78
N VAL A 595 16.95 0.70 12.65
CA VAL A 595 17.99 0.01 13.43
C VAL A 595 18.99 -0.69 12.51
N LEU A 596 18.50 -1.38 11.47
CA LEU A 596 19.36 -2.04 10.49
C LEU A 596 20.30 -1.05 9.78
N LEU A 597 19.76 0.07 9.27
CA LEU A 597 20.58 1.10 8.61
C LEU A 597 21.62 1.71 9.57
N ASN A 598 21.23 1.98 10.82
CA ASN A 598 22.13 2.51 11.85
C ASN A 598 23.27 1.55 12.17
N GLU A 599 22.98 0.28 12.44
CA GLU A 599 24.02 -0.72 12.77
C GLU A 599 24.99 -0.96 11.61
N LEU A 600 24.53 -0.79 10.37
CA LEU A 600 25.38 -0.86 9.19
C LEU A 600 26.19 0.42 8.92
N GLY A 601 25.91 1.53 9.62
CA GLY A 601 26.51 2.83 9.33
C GLY A 601 26.15 3.35 7.94
N LEU A 602 24.94 3.03 7.45
CA LEU A 602 24.40 3.53 6.19
C LEU A 602 23.67 4.87 6.40
N PRO A 603 23.58 5.75 5.38
CA PRO A 603 22.93 7.02 5.50
C PRO A 603 21.44 6.80 5.64
N MET A 604 20.84 7.65 6.47
CA MET A 604 19.45 7.55 6.86
C MET A 604 18.72 8.82 6.47
N SER A 605 17.46 8.67 6.07
CA SER A 605 16.57 9.82 5.88
C SER A 605 16.27 10.52 7.21
N GLN A 606 15.77 11.75 7.14
CA GLN A 606 15.35 12.50 8.34
C GLN A 606 14.30 11.71 9.13
N PHE A 607 13.40 11.03 8.43
CA PHE A 607 12.40 10.15 9.04
C PHE A 607 13.04 8.97 9.79
N ARG A 608 14.03 8.27 9.22
CA ARG A 608 14.73 7.17 9.93
C ARG A 608 15.48 7.65 11.18
N LYS A 609 16.12 8.82 11.12
CA LYS A 609 16.75 9.45 12.29
C LYS A 609 15.71 9.80 13.37
N PHE A 610 14.58 10.38 12.95
CA PHE A 610 13.44 10.62 13.84
C PHE A 610 12.92 9.32 14.48
N GLN A 611 12.81 8.22 13.72
CA GLN A 611 12.37 6.93 14.23
C GLN A 611 13.26 6.42 15.38
N LEU A 612 14.59 6.55 15.25
CA LEU A 612 15.51 6.14 16.32
C LEU A 612 15.35 7.01 17.57
N GLN A 613 15.16 8.32 17.42
CA GLN A 613 14.90 9.20 18.57
C GLN A 613 13.52 8.95 19.19
N ALA A 614 12.52 8.58 18.39
CA ALA A 614 11.22 8.15 18.86
C ALA A 614 11.33 6.85 19.66
N MET A 615 12.14 5.89 19.18
CA MET A 615 12.44 4.64 19.86
C MET A 615 13.12 4.87 21.22
N ASP A 616 14.03 5.85 21.35
CA ASP A 616 14.64 6.19 22.65
C ASP A 616 13.62 6.64 23.70
N THR A 617 12.50 7.21 23.28
CA THR A 617 11.43 7.65 24.18
C THR A 617 10.38 6.55 24.38
N TYR A 618 9.94 5.94 23.28
CA TYR A 618 8.93 4.88 23.21
C TYR A 618 9.48 3.71 22.39
N PRO A 619 10.27 2.82 23.00
CA PRO A 619 10.81 1.65 22.31
C PRO A 619 9.69 0.74 21.80
N ILE A 620 8.58 0.69 22.55
CA ILE A 620 7.41 -0.09 22.19
C ILE A 620 6.28 0.86 21.76
N MET A 621 6.00 0.87 20.46
CA MET A 621 4.88 1.56 19.81
C MET A 621 4.20 0.58 18.84
N SER A 622 3.45 -0.38 19.38
CA SER A 622 2.68 -1.36 18.62
C SER A 622 1.18 -1.18 18.89
N VAL A 623 0.34 -1.71 18.00
CA VAL A 623 -1.13 -1.72 18.11
C VAL A 623 -1.61 -2.16 19.50
N HIS A 624 -0.89 -3.08 20.15
CA HIS A 624 -1.28 -3.70 21.41
C HIS A 624 -0.61 -3.08 22.64
N LYS A 625 0.40 -2.23 22.45
CA LYS A 625 1.16 -1.65 23.55
C LYS A 625 1.92 -0.39 23.14
N LEU A 626 1.77 0.65 23.98
CA LEU A 626 2.66 1.80 24.04
C LEU A 626 3.42 1.75 25.37
N ALA A 627 4.76 1.74 25.34
CA ALA A 627 5.57 1.78 26.56
C ALA A 627 6.79 2.68 26.41
N ASP A 628 7.10 3.41 27.48
CA ASP A 628 8.27 4.27 27.54
C ASP A 628 9.57 3.49 27.76
N ALA A 629 10.73 4.16 27.71
CA ALA A 629 12.04 3.56 27.95
C ALA A 629 12.24 2.94 29.35
N ARG A 630 11.33 3.18 30.30
CA ARG A 630 11.33 2.52 31.63
C ARG A 630 10.49 1.25 31.64
N GLY A 631 9.88 0.90 30.50
CA GLY A 631 8.96 -0.22 30.35
C GLY A 631 7.57 0.02 30.94
N VAL A 632 7.22 1.28 31.25
CA VAL A 632 5.91 1.63 31.81
C VAL A 632 4.91 1.74 30.66
N SER A 633 3.88 0.88 30.69
CA SER A 633 2.77 0.98 29.73
C SER A 633 2.04 2.30 29.90
N VAL A 634 1.77 2.98 28.79
CA VAL A 634 1.09 4.28 28.75
C VAL A 634 -0.17 4.16 27.91
N ASP A 635 -1.25 4.81 28.33
CA ASP A 635 -2.51 4.77 27.59
C ASP A 635 -2.41 5.62 26.30
N ARG A 636 -2.82 5.03 25.17
CA ARG A 636 -2.86 5.67 23.85
C ARG A 636 -3.79 6.88 23.85
N ALA A 637 -4.94 6.82 24.52
CA ALA A 637 -5.90 7.92 24.55
C ALA A 637 -5.32 9.13 25.28
N ASP A 638 -4.65 8.89 26.41
CA ASP A 638 -4.03 9.94 27.25
C ASP A 638 -2.81 10.59 26.59
N ASN A 639 -2.24 9.98 25.55
CA ASN A 639 -1.06 10.48 24.84
C ASN A 639 -1.36 10.87 23.39
N SER A 640 -2.63 11.01 23.04
CA SER A 640 -3.04 11.49 21.72
C SER A 640 -2.54 12.91 21.40
N ASP A 641 -2.33 13.73 22.43
CA ASP A 641 -1.78 15.09 22.34
C ASP A 641 -0.23 15.15 22.49
N ASN A 642 0.45 14.00 22.57
CA ASN A 642 1.91 13.97 22.70
C ASN A 642 2.58 14.45 21.40
N GLU A 643 3.48 15.44 21.50
CA GLU A 643 4.11 16.07 20.33
C GLU A 643 4.89 15.07 19.46
N LEU A 644 5.61 14.11 20.07
CA LEU A 644 6.39 13.11 19.35
C LEU A 644 5.48 12.09 18.64
N ILE A 645 4.42 11.63 19.30
CA ILE A 645 3.43 10.73 18.70
C ILE A 645 2.70 11.44 17.56
N ASN A 646 2.35 12.72 17.72
CA ASN A 646 1.72 13.50 16.67
C ASN A 646 2.67 13.73 15.49
N ALA A 647 3.95 14.02 15.74
CA ALA A 647 4.97 14.14 14.71
C ALA A 647 5.11 12.85 13.88
N TYR A 648 5.18 11.68 14.53
CA TYR A 648 5.20 10.39 13.84
C TYR A 648 3.91 10.21 13.01
N ARG A 649 2.75 10.49 13.59
CA ARG A 649 1.48 10.44 12.86
C ARG A 649 1.47 11.33 11.62
N MET A 650 2.13 12.48 11.64
CA MET A 650 2.27 13.34 10.44
C MET A 650 3.14 12.69 9.37
N PHE A 651 4.31 12.14 9.72
CA PHE A 651 5.15 11.43 8.76
C PHE A 651 4.39 10.29 8.09
N GLN A 652 3.64 9.51 8.86
CA GLN A 652 2.83 8.42 8.31
C GLN A 652 1.66 8.91 7.47
N TYR A 653 0.98 9.97 7.90
CA TYR A 653 -0.11 10.56 7.12
C TYR A 653 0.38 11.07 5.76
N ASP A 654 1.54 11.74 5.73
CA ASP A 654 2.17 12.25 4.52
C ASP A 654 2.54 11.12 3.55
N MET A 655 3.22 10.07 4.03
CA MET A 655 3.60 8.91 3.22
C MET A 655 2.40 8.16 2.62
N MET A 656 1.31 8.01 3.38
CA MET A 656 0.17 7.16 2.97
C MET A 656 -0.95 7.94 2.27
N PHE A 657 -1.14 9.22 2.58
CA PHE A 657 -2.30 10.01 2.13
C PHE A 657 -1.94 11.41 1.63
N GLY A 658 -0.66 11.81 1.72
CA GLY A 658 -0.15 13.01 1.06
C GLY A 658 -0.35 12.88 -0.45
N LYS A 659 -0.75 13.98 -1.10
CA LYS A 659 -0.91 13.96 -2.57
C LYS A 659 0.43 13.80 -3.28
N GLU A 660 1.47 14.39 -2.68
CA GLU A 660 2.87 14.30 -3.05
C GLU A 660 3.62 14.25 -1.71
N PRO A 661 4.13 13.07 -1.29
CA PRO A 661 4.92 12.97 -0.07
C PRO A 661 6.09 13.95 -0.10
N THR A 662 6.47 14.45 1.06
CA THR A 662 7.56 15.42 1.19
C THR A 662 8.91 14.71 1.04
N ASP A 663 9.28 14.34 -0.19
CA ASP A 663 10.41 13.44 -0.50
C ASP A 663 11.72 13.79 0.25
N ALA A 664 11.97 15.08 0.49
CA ALA A 664 13.14 15.57 1.23
C ALA A 664 13.30 14.99 2.66
N VAL A 665 12.22 14.60 3.34
CA VAL A 665 12.33 13.99 4.69
C VAL A 665 12.49 12.47 4.65
N TYR A 666 12.29 11.84 3.49
CA TYR A 666 12.30 10.38 3.32
C TYR A 666 13.45 9.86 2.44
N ALA A 667 14.11 10.73 1.70
CA ALA A 667 15.36 10.39 1.02
C ALA A 667 16.53 10.39 2.01
N PRO A 668 17.46 9.42 1.94
CA PRO A 668 18.68 9.47 2.73
C PRO A 668 19.50 10.71 2.36
N GLU A 669 20.10 11.36 3.36
CA GLU A 669 21.09 12.41 3.11
C GLU A 669 22.25 11.79 2.32
N ALA A 670 22.61 12.39 1.19
CA ALA A 670 23.49 11.77 0.21
C ALA A 670 24.82 11.30 0.84
N TYR A 671 25.17 10.03 0.62
CA TYR A 671 26.44 9.44 1.03
C TYR A 671 27.59 10.27 0.43
N GLY A 672 28.29 11.05 1.27
CA GLY A 672 29.45 11.83 0.86
C GLY A 672 29.25 13.34 0.68
N SER A 673 28.55 14.02 1.59
CA SER A 673 29.01 15.37 1.96
C SER A 673 30.27 15.26 2.83
N VAL A 674 31.36 14.75 2.24
CA VAL A 674 32.68 15.19 2.66
C VAL A 674 32.61 16.70 2.60
N ALA A 675 32.98 17.38 3.69
CA ALA A 675 33.30 18.79 3.63
C ALA A 675 34.16 18.98 2.40
N VAL A 676 33.59 19.57 1.36
CA VAL A 676 34.35 20.03 0.22
C VAL A 676 35.20 21.13 0.81
N ALA A 677 36.35 20.71 1.30
CA ALA A 677 37.46 21.55 1.66
C ALA A 677 37.67 22.42 0.44
N ASP A 678 37.23 23.67 0.56
CA ASP A 678 37.54 24.75 -0.36
C ASP A 678 37.75 24.23 -1.79
N ALA A 679 36.68 23.72 -2.41
CA ALA A 679 36.70 23.53 -3.85
C ALA A 679 36.76 24.94 -4.42
N GLY A 680 38.00 25.40 -4.61
CA GLY A 680 38.26 26.39 -5.62
C GLY A 680 37.55 25.93 -6.88
N SER A 681 36.69 26.81 -7.39
CA SER A 681 36.34 26.93 -8.80
C SER A 681 36.78 25.74 -9.70
N SER A 682 35.90 24.77 -9.90
CA SER A 682 35.91 23.99 -11.13
C SER A 682 34.47 23.74 -11.55
N SER A 683 34.01 24.54 -12.51
CA SER A 683 32.74 24.42 -13.20
C SER A 683 32.73 23.13 -14.05
N GLU A 684 31.84 22.20 -13.75
CA GLU A 684 31.32 21.31 -14.80
C GLU A 684 30.10 21.98 -15.42
N GLU A 685 30.27 22.39 -16.67
CA GLU A 685 29.32 23.16 -17.48
C GLU A 685 28.11 22.28 -17.91
N TRP A 686 26.95 22.88 -18.19
CA TRP A 686 25.71 22.14 -18.47
C TRP A 686 25.82 21.19 -19.67
N TYR A 687 26.63 21.56 -20.65
CA TYR A 687 26.80 20.83 -21.90
C TYR A 687 27.69 19.58 -21.77
N ASP A 688 28.41 19.42 -20.65
CA ASP A 688 29.07 18.16 -20.31
C ASP A 688 28.12 17.24 -19.49
N LYS A 689 27.08 17.83 -18.88
CA LYS A 689 26.07 17.10 -18.09
C LYS A 689 24.97 16.48 -18.92
N PHE A 690 24.64 17.00 -20.10
CA PHE A 690 23.48 16.55 -20.88
C PHE A 690 23.82 16.26 -22.34
N THR A 691 23.22 15.21 -22.89
CA THR A 691 23.39 14.80 -24.30
C THR A 691 22.08 14.84 -25.09
N ALA A 692 20.93 14.84 -24.42
CA ALA A 692 19.61 14.99 -24.98
C ALA A 692 18.96 16.31 -24.52
N VAL A 693 18.48 17.10 -25.48
CA VAL A 693 17.60 18.25 -25.22
C VAL A 693 16.16 17.80 -25.48
N THR A 694 15.29 17.95 -24.48
CA THR A 694 13.88 17.59 -24.62
C THR A 694 13.13 18.72 -25.33
N HIS A 695 12.88 18.55 -26.63
CA HIS A 695 12.29 19.57 -27.51
C HIS A 695 10.82 19.83 -27.17
N ALA A 696 10.41 21.10 -27.08
CA ALA A 696 9.06 21.57 -26.75
C ALA A 696 8.44 20.89 -25.51
N LEU A 697 9.26 20.66 -24.47
CA LEU A 697 8.97 19.87 -23.26
C LEU A 697 8.71 18.37 -23.47
N GLY A 698 8.86 17.89 -24.71
CA GLY A 698 8.79 16.50 -25.12
C GLY A 698 7.38 15.96 -25.28
N THR A 699 7.26 14.63 -25.37
CA THR A 699 5.97 13.96 -25.54
C THR A 699 5.12 13.97 -24.26
N THR A 700 3.80 14.00 -24.40
CA THR A 700 2.87 13.68 -23.31
C THR A 700 2.75 12.16 -23.15
N GLY A 701 2.35 11.66 -21.98
CA GLY A 701 2.23 10.21 -21.74
C GLY A 701 1.25 9.43 -22.65
N ASP A 702 0.51 10.12 -23.51
CA ASP A 702 -0.34 9.57 -24.57
C ASP A 702 0.15 9.90 -26.00
N GLY A 703 1.38 10.38 -26.14
CA GLY A 703 2.08 10.54 -27.42
C GLY A 703 1.91 11.89 -28.12
N GLN A 704 1.33 12.92 -27.49
CA GLN A 704 1.22 14.24 -28.12
C GLN A 704 2.53 15.01 -28.00
N LEU A 705 2.95 15.67 -29.07
CA LEU A 705 4.19 16.43 -29.15
C LEU A 705 3.91 17.93 -29.25
N GLY A 706 4.90 18.76 -28.93
CA GLY A 706 4.83 20.21 -29.10
C GLY A 706 3.77 20.88 -28.22
N THR A 707 3.36 20.25 -27.11
CA THR A 707 2.30 20.80 -26.27
C THR A 707 2.80 21.93 -25.39
N ASN A 708 4.09 21.98 -25.03
CA ASN A 708 4.64 23.01 -24.15
C ASN A 708 3.82 23.14 -22.84
N SER A 709 3.34 22.00 -22.31
CA SER A 709 2.41 21.95 -21.18
C SER A 709 3.04 21.39 -19.92
N ARG A 710 2.50 21.72 -18.74
CA ARG A 710 2.96 21.19 -17.44
C ARG A 710 3.08 19.66 -17.43
N GLU A 711 2.12 18.97 -18.04
CA GLU A 711 2.10 17.51 -18.09
C GLU A 711 3.19 16.90 -18.99
N ALA A 712 3.62 17.61 -20.04
CA ALA A 712 4.71 17.14 -20.90
C ALA A 712 6.04 17.23 -20.14
N PHE A 713 6.28 18.37 -19.50
CA PHE A 713 7.42 18.56 -18.61
C PHE A 713 7.48 17.49 -17.51
N ILE A 714 6.42 17.34 -16.70
CA ILE A 714 6.40 16.38 -15.60
C ILE A 714 6.58 14.95 -16.11
N TYR A 715 5.95 14.60 -17.22
CA TYR A 715 6.07 13.26 -17.80
C TYR A 715 7.51 12.93 -18.20
N ASN A 716 8.20 13.86 -18.88
CA ASN A 716 9.57 13.64 -19.33
C ASN A 716 10.59 13.79 -18.19
N TYR A 717 10.37 14.68 -17.23
CA TYR A 717 11.18 14.81 -16.02
C TYR A 717 11.22 13.50 -15.22
N LYS A 718 10.05 12.85 -15.03
CA LYS A 718 9.93 11.54 -14.37
C LYS A 718 10.65 10.41 -15.11
N ARG A 719 10.94 10.58 -16.40
CA ARG A 719 11.67 9.61 -17.22
C ARG A 719 13.18 9.88 -17.28
N GLY A 720 13.66 10.84 -16.48
CA GLY A 720 15.08 11.16 -16.32
C GLY A 720 15.57 12.33 -17.17
N GLN A 721 14.68 13.08 -17.82
CA GLN A 721 15.07 14.29 -18.54
C GLN A 721 15.31 15.47 -17.58
N ARG A 722 16.32 16.29 -17.88
CA ARG A 722 16.72 17.45 -17.07
C ARG A 722 16.98 18.71 -17.90
N LEU A 723 17.31 18.56 -19.17
CA LEU A 723 17.47 19.67 -20.11
C LEU A 723 16.26 19.74 -21.04
N PHE A 724 15.53 20.84 -20.96
CA PHE A 724 14.30 21.08 -21.72
C PHE A 724 14.45 22.32 -22.58
N GLU A 725 13.99 22.23 -23.82
CA GLU A 725 13.71 23.41 -24.62
C GLU A 725 12.21 23.71 -24.55
N ALA A 726 11.86 24.99 -24.45
CA ALA A 726 10.49 25.44 -24.41
C ALA A 726 10.27 26.67 -25.30
N ASP A 727 9.20 26.62 -26.10
CA ASP A 727 8.77 27.75 -26.90
C ASP A 727 8.15 28.83 -26.00
N ILE A 728 8.61 30.07 -26.12
CA ILE A 728 8.12 31.22 -25.35
C ILE A 728 7.47 32.23 -26.28
N GLN A 729 6.21 32.59 -25.97
CA GLN A 729 5.41 33.57 -26.70
C GLN A 729 4.91 34.66 -25.78
N ILE A 730 4.65 35.85 -26.32
CA ILE A 730 4.07 36.97 -25.58
C ILE A 730 2.59 37.14 -25.96
N THR A 731 1.73 37.23 -24.95
CA THR A 731 0.29 37.45 -25.10
C THR A 731 -0.03 38.91 -25.42
N SER A 732 -1.26 39.19 -25.86
CA SER A 732 -1.69 40.56 -26.24
C SER A 732 -1.69 41.57 -25.09
N ASP A 733 -1.67 41.09 -23.85
CA ASP A 733 -1.53 41.86 -22.60
C ASP A 733 -0.10 41.87 -22.03
N GLY A 734 0.88 41.36 -22.77
CA GLY A 734 2.31 41.49 -22.45
C GLY A 734 2.85 40.47 -21.46
N VAL A 735 2.22 39.29 -21.33
CA VAL A 735 2.69 38.21 -20.46
C VAL A 735 3.41 37.15 -21.28
N ALA A 736 4.58 36.72 -20.82
CA ALA A 736 5.32 35.62 -21.42
C ALA A 736 4.69 34.27 -21.02
N VAL A 737 4.45 33.41 -22.00
CA VAL A 737 3.81 32.09 -21.84
C VAL A 737 4.56 31.00 -22.59
N ILE A 738 4.48 29.77 -22.08
CA ILE A 738 5.10 28.59 -22.68
C ILE A 738 4.13 28.02 -23.72
N ARG A 739 4.43 28.21 -25.00
CA ARG A 739 3.56 27.88 -26.14
C ARG A 739 4.33 27.82 -27.45
N HIS A 740 4.04 26.81 -28.27
CA HIS A 740 4.70 26.62 -29.57
C HIS A 740 4.56 27.79 -30.57
N ASP A 741 3.33 28.17 -30.93
CA ASP A 741 3.04 29.33 -31.77
C ASP A 741 1.56 29.75 -31.63
N TRP A 742 1.19 30.92 -32.16
CA TRP A 742 -0.19 31.38 -32.21
C TRP A 742 -0.95 30.97 -33.49
N GLU A 743 -0.27 30.42 -34.50
CA GLU A 743 -0.88 30.03 -35.77
C GLU A 743 -1.68 28.72 -35.64
N GLN A 744 -1.22 27.83 -34.76
CA GLN A 744 -1.83 26.54 -34.45
C GLN A 744 -2.81 26.65 -33.28
N ASP A 745 -4.01 26.09 -33.45
CA ASP A 745 -5.05 26.10 -32.40
C ASP A 745 -4.67 25.19 -31.21
N LEU A 746 -3.76 24.23 -31.40
CA LEU A 746 -3.38 23.18 -30.43
C LEU A 746 -4.60 22.59 -29.68
N GLY A 747 -5.76 22.53 -30.34
CA GLY A 747 -7.03 22.07 -29.80
C GLY A 747 -7.61 22.89 -28.63
N GLN A 748 -7.08 24.07 -28.31
CA GLN A 748 -7.60 24.95 -27.25
C GLN A 748 -8.88 25.70 -27.66
N ARG A 749 -9.15 25.85 -28.97
CA ARG A 749 -10.29 26.60 -29.49
C ARG A 749 -10.31 28.05 -29.00
N LEU A 750 -9.17 28.73 -29.09
CA LEU A 750 -9.02 30.13 -28.66
C LEU A 750 -9.57 31.14 -29.69
N SER A 751 -10.08 30.66 -30.84
CA SER A 751 -10.56 31.50 -31.95
C SER A 751 -9.47 32.45 -32.44
N LEU A 752 -8.32 31.88 -32.81
CA LEU A 752 -7.11 32.60 -33.22
C LEU A 752 -7.19 33.17 -34.65
N ALA A 753 -8.16 32.75 -35.47
CA ALA A 753 -8.35 33.30 -36.81
C ALA A 753 -9.16 34.60 -36.77
N GLY A 754 -8.53 35.73 -37.09
CA GLY A 754 -9.19 37.01 -37.36
C GLY A 754 -10.06 36.94 -38.61
N ALA A 755 -11.07 37.83 -38.70
CA ALA A 755 -12.02 37.86 -39.83
C ALA A 755 -11.36 38.19 -41.19
N ASP A 756 -10.12 38.68 -41.19
CA ASP A 756 -9.30 39.05 -42.33
C ASP A 756 -8.15 38.06 -42.62
N GLY A 757 -8.07 36.95 -41.87
CA GLY A 757 -7.01 35.95 -41.98
C GLY A 757 -5.75 36.25 -41.15
N THR A 758 -5.75 37.30 -40.34
CA THR A 758 -4.67 37.57 -39.38
C THR A 758 -4.78 36.68 -38.13
N VAL A 759 -3.65 36.31 -37.55
CA VAL A 759 -3.60 35.53 -36.30
C VAL A 759 -3.83 36.48 -35.11
N ARG A 760 -4.91 36.27 -34.37
CA ARG A 760 -5.24 36.97 -33.14
C ARG A 760 -4.50 36.33 -31.96
N VAL A 761 -3.64 37.10 -31.31
CA VAL A 761 -3.00 36.74 -30.04
C VAL A 761 -3.99 36.96 -28.87
N PRO A 762 -4.26 35.96 -28.02
CA PRO A 762 -5.15 36.08 -26.86
C PRO A 762 -4.48 36.83 -25.69
N THR A 763 -5.25 37.14 -24.64
CA THR A 763 -4.66 37.55 -23.34
C THR A 763 -4.16 36.34 -22.56
N ALA A 764 -3.33 36.55 -21.54
CA ALA A 764 -2.87 35.47 -20.65
C ALA A 764 -4.05 34.77 -19.97
N GLU A 765 -5.03 35.54 -19.47
CA GLU A 765 -6.25 34.98 -18.88
C GLU A 765 -7.01 34.08 -19.87
N GLU A 766 -7.16 34.51 -21.12
CA GLU A 766 -7.82 33.71 -22.16
C GLU A 766 -7.05 32.43 -22.48
N PHE A 767 -5.71 32.52 -22.60
CA PHE A 767 -4.84 31.37 -22.84
C PHE A 767 -4.91 30.34 -21.71
N LEU A 768 -4.79 30.79 -20.46
CA LEU A 768 -4.83 29.93 -19.27
C LEU A 768 -6.23 29.36 -19.01
N SER A 769 -7.29 30.04 -19.45
CA SER A 769 -8.68 29.58 -19.25
C SER A 769 -9.02 28.27 -19.97
N LYS A 770 -8.20 27.83 -20.93
CA LYS A 770 -8.46 26.64 -21.75
C LYS A 770 -7.26 25.69 -21.79
N LYS A 771 -7.53 24.41 -21.55
CA LYS A 771 -6.54 23.35 -21.66
C LYS A 771 -6.12 23.09 -23.12
N ILE A 772 -4.83 22.87 -23.35
CA ILE A 772 -4.23 22.44 -24.62
C ILE A 772 -4.79 21.06 -24.99
N TYR A 773 -5.29 20.92 -26.22
CA TYR A 773 -6.11 19.79 -26.69
C TYR A 773 -7.32 19.46 -25.79
N GLY A 774 -7.79 20.42 -24.98
CA GLY A 774 -8.82 20.20 -23.96
C GLY A 774 -8.36 19.34 -22.79
N LYS A 775 -7.05 19.05 -22.68
CA LYS A 775 -6.47 18.11 -21.70
C LYS A 775 -5.31 18.69 -20.89
N TYR A 776 -4.32 19.31 -21.54
CA TYR A 776 -3.06 19.71 -20.90
C TYR A 776 -3.05 21.15 -20.41
N THR A 777 -2.31 21.39 -19.35
CA THR A 777 -2.25 22.66 -18.63
C THR A 777 -1.27 23.61 -19.32
N PRO A 778 -1.76 24.76 -19.86
CA PRO A 778 -0.88 25.83 -20.33
C PRO A 778 -0.10 26.45 -19.16
N LEU A 779 1.08 27.00 -19.44
CA LEU A 779 1.94 27.63 -18.44
C LEU A 779 2.30 29.06 -18.86
N THR A 780 2.39 29.96 -17.89
CA THR A 780 3.14 31.21 -18.00
C THR A 780 4.64 30.97 -17.79
N LEU A 781 5.47 31.93 -18.17
CA LEU A 781 6.92 31.87 -17.88
C LEU A 781 7.19 31.97 -16.37
N GLU A 782 6.36 32.68 -15.62
CA GLU A 782 6.41 32.73 -14.16
C GLU A 782 6.17 31.34 -13.56
N GLU A 783 5.09 30.66 -13.95
CA GLU A 783 4.80 29.28 -13.53
C GLU A 783 5.89 28.29 -13.98
N TRP A 784 6.61 28.57 -15.08
CA TRP A 784 7.77 27.77 -15.46
C TRP A 784 8.97 27.99 -14.53
N PHE A 785 9.24 29.24 -14.13
CA PHE A 785 10.29 29.52 -13.15
C PHE A 785 9.96 28.94 -11.77
N GLU A 786 8.68 28.95 -11.36
CA GLU A 786 8.21 28.22 -10.18
C GLU A 786 8.54 26.73 -10.28
N LEU A 787 8.30 26.10 -11.44
CA LEU A 787 8.70 24.72 -11.69
C LEU A 787 10.23 24.55 -11.62
N MET A 788 11.02 25.47 -12.16
CA MET A 788 12.48 25.37 -12.05
C MET A 788 12.97 25.47 -10.60
N ASP A 789 12.28 26.19 -9.72
CA ASP A 789 12.57 26.19 -8.28
C ASP A 789 12.12 24.89 -7.59
N GLU A 790 10.97 24.33 -7.99
CA GLU A 790 10.48 23.01 -7.55
C GLU A 790 11.43 21.87 -7.98
N TYR A 791 12.07 22.02 -9.14
CA TYR A 791 12.98 21.05 -9.77
C TYR A 791 14.38 21.68 -10.00
N PRO A 792 15.24 21.75 -8.96
CA PRO A 792 16.48 22.54 -8.99
C PRO A 792 17.57 22.01 -9.93
N ASP A 793 17.42 20.78 -10.43
CA ASP A 793 18.31 20.15 -11.41
C ASP A 793 17.84 20.32 -12.87
N VAL A 794 16.74 21.06 -13.10
CA VAL A 794 16.21 21.36 -14.44
C VAL A 794 16.92 22.55 -15.08
N TRP A 795 17.18 22.43 -16.37
CA TRP A 795 17.74 23.48 -17.22
C TRP A 795 16.77 23.80 -18.36
N LEU A 796 16.65 25.09 -18.68
CA LEU A 796 15.78 25.58 -19.76
C LEU A 796 16.64 26.14 -20.90
N ILE A 797 16.42 25.67 -22.12
CA ILE A 797 16.81 26.37 -23.36
C ILE A 797 15.60 27.15 -23.86
N THR A 798 15.77 28.44 -24.14
CA THR A 798 14.66 29.28 -24.63
C THR A 798 14.46 29.14 -26.14
N ASP A 799 13.24 28.90 -26.62
CA ASP A 799 12.89 29.12 -28.03
C ASP A 799 11.88 30.27 -28.13
N SER A 800 12.38 31.50 -28.23
CA SER A 800 11.53 32.69 -28.28
C SER A 800 11.27 33.13 -29.71
N LYS A 801 10.00 33.21 -30.12
CA LYS A 801 9.60 33.85 -31.38
C LYS A 801 9.16 35.28 -31.06
N TYR A 802 10.00 36.25 -31.40
CA TYR A 802 9.90 37.62 -30.89
C TYR A 802 8.62 38.34 -31.33
N SER A 803 7.97 38.99 -30.36
CA SER A 803 6.77 39.80 -30.63
C SER A 803 7.08 41.29 -30.81
N GLY A 804 8.26 41.72 -30.31
CA GLY A 804 8.78 43.09 -30.36
C GLY A 804 10.27 43.13 -30.73
N THR A 805 11.09 43.74 -29.88
CA THR A 805 12.57 43.69 -30.00
C THR A 805 13.15 42.62 -29.08
N VAL A 806 14.25 41.99 -29.49
CA VAL A 806 14.96 40.98 -28.67
C VAL A 806 15.27 41.51 -27.27
N THR A 807 15.75 42.77 -27.18
CA THR A 807 16.07 43.42 -25.92
C THR A 807 14.86 43.58 -24.99
N GLU A 808 13.67 43.87 -25.54
CA GLU A 808 12.44 44.01 -24.73
C GLU A 808 11.95 42.65 -24.21
N ASP A 809 11.98 41.62 -25.05
CA ASP A 809 11.48 40.28 -24.70
C ASP A 809 12.37 39.62 -23.62
N PHE A 810 13.70 39.66 -23.76
CA PHE A 810 14.60 39.10 -22.74
C PHE A 810 14.65 39.95 -21.45
N LYS A 811 14.44 41.26 -21.56
CA LYS A 811 14.25 42.10 -20.37
C LYS A 811 12.98 41.68 -19.62
N LEU A 812 11.88 41.41 -20.34
CA LEU A 812 10.65 40.89 -19.74
C LEU A 812 10.91 39.55 -19.04
N PHE A 813 11.62 38.60 -19.67
CA PHE A 813 11.90 37.29 -19.07
C PHE A 813 12.67 37.42 -17.75
N ARG A 814 13.70 38.28 -17.72
CA ARG A 814 14.45 38.58 -16.50
C ARG A 814 13.61 39.25 -15.43
N GLU A 815 12.84 40.27 -15.81
CA GLU A 815 11.97 40.99 -14.88
C GLU A 815 10.89 40.06 -14.31
N THR A 816 10.36 39.12 -15.11
CA THR A 816 9.45 38.07 -14.63
C THR A 816 10.12 37.25 -13.53
N ALA A 817 11.30 36.68 -13.76
CA ALA A 817 12.02 35.88 -12.76
C ALA A 817 12.33 36.69 -11.47
N VAL A 818 12.81 37.93 -11.61
CA VAL A 818 13.17 38.76 -10.45
C VAL A 818 11.92 39.19 -9.66
N ASN A 819 10.85 39.59 -10.35
CA ASN A 819 9.64 40.10 -9.69
C ASN A 819 8.82 39.00 -9.02
N SER A 820 8.86 37.77 -9.55
CA SER A 820 8.20 36.61 -8.93
C SER A 820 9.04 35.95 -7.83
N GLY A 821 10.30 36.37 -7.64
CA GLY A 821 11.18 35.86 -6.58
C GLY A 821 12.05 34.66 -6.97
N HIS A 822 12.16 34.36 -8.26
CA HIS A 822 12.90 33.22 -8.84
C HIS A 822 14.20 33.66 -9.53
N ALA A 823 14.87 34.72 -9.06
CA ALA A 823 16.05 35.28 -9.75
C ALA A 823 17.18 34.25 -9.95
N ASP A 824 17.33 33.30 -9.01
CA ASP A 824 18.39 32.30 -9.04
C ASP A 824 18.22 31.28 -10.18
N VAL A 825 17.00 31.09 -10.71
CA VAL A 825 16.78 30.16 -11.84
C VAL A 825 17.43 30.65 -13.13
N LEU A 826 17.72 31.95 -13.26
CA LEU A 826 18.37 32.53 -14.44
C LEU A 826 19.75 31.93 -14.69
N ASN A 827 20.42 31.41 -13.65
CA ASN A 827 21.70 30.70 -13.77
C ASN A 827 21.56 29.33 -14.47
N ARG A 828 20.34 28.84 -14.67
CA ARG A 828 20.00 27.59 -15.37
C ARG A 828 19.18 27.82 -16.64
N VAL A 829 19.13 29.07 -17.12
CA VAL A 829 18.48 29.44 -18.39
C VAL A 829 19.58 29.64 -19.43
N ILE A 830 19.48 28.86 -20.50
CA ILE A 830 20.36 28.90 -21.68
C ILE A 830 19.61 29.66 -22.78
N VAL A 831 20.16 30.79 -23.19
CA VAL A 831 19.52 31.64 -24.19
C VAL A 831 19.84 31.16 -25.60
N GLN A 832 18.82 30.80 -26.39
CA GLN A 832 19.01 30.47 -27.81
C GLN A 832 19.14 31.74 -28.66
N LEU A 833 20.24 31.83 -29.40
CA LEU A 833 20.57 32.92 -30.31
C LEU A 833 20.31 32.48 -31.75
N TYR A 834 19.67 33.32 -32.56
CA TYR A 834 19.37 33.00 -33.98
C TYR A 834 20.41 33.55 -34.96
N TYR A 835 21.16 34.57 -34.57
CA TYR A 835 22.22 35.22 -35.33
C TYR A 835 23.25 35.83 -34.38
N PRO A 836 24.52 35.98 -34.77
CA PRO A 836 25.60 36.39 -33.86
C PRO A 836 25.38 37.73 -33.14
N GLU A 837 24.79 38.72 -33.82
CA GLU A 837 24.55 40.06 -33.27
C GLU A 837 23.51 40.05 -32.14
N MET A 838 22.67 39.01 -32.08
CA MET A 838 21.66 38.84 -31.03
C MET A 838 22.27 38.73 -29.65
N TYR A 839 23.51 38.24 -29.53
CA TYR A 839 24.23 38.17 -28.26
C TYR A 839 24.30 39.56 -27.59
N ASP A 840 24.72 40.60 -28.34
CA ASP A 840 24.85 41.95 -27.81
C ASP A 840 23.46 42.58 -27.50
N GLU A 841 22.43 42.19 -28.25
CA GLU A 841 21.04 42.61 -28.00
C GLU A 841 20.47 42.03 -26.69
N VAL A 842 20.78 40.76 -26.39
CA VAL A 842 20.40 40.10 -25.13
C VAL A 842 21.23 40.64 -23.96
N GLU A 843 22.54 40.80 -24.12
CA GLU A 843 23.40 41.38 -23.07
C GLU A 843 22.97 42.80 -22.68
N THR A 844 22.40 43.57 -23.62
CA THR A 844 21.81 44.88 -23.34
C THR A 844 20.54 44.80 -22.48
N SER A 845 19.77 43.71 -22.58
CA SER A 845 18.63 43.41 -21.69
C SER A 845 19.08 42.93 -20.30
N GLY A 846 20.33 42.49 -20.22
CA GLY A 846 21.07 42.07 -19.04
C GLY A 846 21.67 40.68 -19.24
N HIS A 847 22.85 40.46 -18.65
CA HIS A 847 23.63 39.21 -18.68
C HIS A 847 22.88 37.92 -18.26
N PHE A 848 22.94 36.89 -19.10
CA PHE A 848 22.67 35.49 -18.79
C PHE A 848 23.99 34.71 -18.77
N GLU A 849 24.08 33.67 -17.94
CA GLU A 849 25.31 32.89 -17.80
C GLU A 849 25.58 31.98 -19.01
N HIS A 850 24.52 31.55 -19.72
CA HIS A 850 24.61 30.50 -20.73
C HIS A 850 23.91 30.86 -22.05
N TYR A 851 24.56 30.52 -23.16
CA TYR A 851 24.10 30.85 -24.52
C TYR A 851 24.31 29.68 -25.49
N ILE A 852 23.35 29.46 -26.38
CA ILE A 852 23.44 28.49 -27.48
C ILE A 852 23.05 29.13 -28.81
N LEU A 853 23.84 28.95 -29.87
CA LEU A 853 23.53 29.48 -31.20
C LEU A 853 22.78 28.43 -32.03
N THR A 854 21.65 28.79 -32.66
CA THR A 854 20.87 27.88 -33.52
C THR A 854 20.93 28.25 -35.01
N LEU A 855 21.07 27.23 -35.87
CA LEU A 855 21.06 27.38 -37.35
C LEU A 855 19.75 26.92 -38.00
N TYR A 856 18.72 26.58 -37.22
CA TYR A 856 17.46 26.08 -37.76
C TYR A 856 16.72 27.16 -38.58
N MET A 857 16.69 28.42 -38.12
CA MET A 857 15.98 29.50 -38.82
C MET A 857 16.82 30.23 -39.87
N THR A 858 18.08 30.53 -39.56
CA THR A 858 18.96 31.34 -40.41
C THR A 858 19.74 30.52 -41.43
N GLY A 859 19.86 29.20 -41.19
CA GLY A 859 20.67 28.30 -41.99
C GLY A 859 22.17 28.55 -41.83
N TYR A 860 22.98 27.75 -42.51
CA TYR A 860 24.43 27.94 -42.50
C TYR A 860 24.82 29.13 -43.41
N PRO A 861 25.45 30.20 -42.88
CA PRO A 861 25.70 31.41 -43.67
C PRO A 861 26.71 31.20 -44.80
N GLU A 862 26.60 31.99 -45.87
CA GLU A 862 27.60 31.99 -46.95
C GLU A 862 28.97 32.44 -46.46
N ASP A 863 29.04 33.32 -45.46
CA ASP A 863 30.24 33.71 -44.72
C ASP A 863 30.07 33.32 -43.24
N SER A 864 30.81 32.30 -42.80
CA SER A 864 30.76 31.76 -41.43
C SER A 864 31.69 32.49 -40.45
N SER A 865 32.42 33.52 -40.88
CA SER A 865 33.49 34.15 -40.10
C SER A 865 33.01 34.75 -38.77
N GLU A 866 31.87 35.47 -38.77
CA GLU A 866 31.34 36.10 -37.55
C GLU A 866 30.72 35.08 -36.59
N MET A 867 30.04 34.08 -37.15
CA MET A 867 29.50 32.95 -36.41
C MET A 867 30.61 32.17 -35.70
N LEU A 868 31.65 31.77 -36.44
CA LEU A 868 32.79 31.03 -35.88
C LEU A 868 33.53 31.87 -34.84
N LYS A 869 33.69 33.18 -35.07
CA LYS A 869 34.32 34.08 -34.09
C LYS A 869 33.53 34.15 -32.77
N LEU A 870 32.20 34.11 -32.82
CA LEU A 870 31.37 34.06 -31.62
C LEU A 870 31.48 32.70 -30.92
N LEU A 871 31.41 31.59 -31.67
CA LEU A 871 31.51 30.23 -31.12
C LEU A 871 32.90 29.92 -30.55
N GLU A 872 33.97 30.46 -31.13
CA GLU A 872 35.34 30.31 -30.63
C GLU A 872 35.64 31.21 -29.42
N SER A 873 34.75 32.18 -29.13
CA SER A 873 34.82 32.95 -27.90
C SER A 873 34.32 32.15 -26.70
N ASP A 874 34.57 32.65 -25.50
CA ASP A 874 34.07 32.11 -24.23
C ASP A 874 32.63 32.56 -23.91
N LYS A 875 31.92 33.12 -24.88
CA LYS A 875 30.59 33.72 -24.69
C LYS A 875 29.42 32.79 -25.01
N VAL A 876 29.65 31.73 -25.77
CA VAL A 876 28.59 30.83 -26.26
C VAL A 876 29.04 29.39 -26.04
N ASP A 877 28.20 28.64 -25.36
CA ASP A 877 28.48 27.29 -24.89
C ASP A 877 28.38 26.24 -26.01
N ALA A 878 27.43 26.44 -26.92
CA ALA A 878 27.08 25.44 -27.91
C ALA A 878 26.51 26.01 -29.22
N LEU A 879 26.59 25.19 -30.27
CA LEU A 879 25.94 25.36 -31.56
C LEU A 879 24.90 24.25 -31.74
N THR A 880 23.68 24.59 -32.16
CA THR A 880 22.68 23.60 -32.58
C THR A 880 22.30 23.79 -34.04
N MET A 881 22.18 22.69 -34.79
CA MET A 881 21.96 22.73 -36.25
C MET A 881 21.09 21.57 -36.76
N PRO A 882 20.39 21.73 -37.89
CA PRO A 882 19.71 20.63 -38.58
C PRO A 882 20.63 19.44 -38.91
N GLU A 883 20.08 18.22 -38.82
CA GLU A 883 20.81 16.96 -39.10
C GLU A 883 21.45 16.91 -40.51
N ASP A 884 20.86 17.56 -41.51
CA ASP A 884 21.39 17.60 -42.89
C ASP A 884 22.78 18.26 -42.99
N TYR A 885 23.17 19.05 -41.99
CA TYR A 885 24.49 19.68 -41.97
C TYR A 885 25.61 18.73 -41.53
N VAL A 886 25.29 17.60 -40.91
CA VAL A 886 26.27 16.58 -40.50
C VAL A 886 26.91 15.88 -41.70
N VAL A 887 26.28 15.94 -42.87
CA VAL A 887 26.81 15.36 -44.12
C VAL A 887 27.40 16.42 -45.07
N ASN A 888 27.41 17.70 -44.67
CA ASN A 888 27.95 18.78 -45.46
C ASN A 888 29.45 18.99 -45.17
N GLU A 889 30.32 18.66 -46.12
CA GLU A 889 31.79 18.76 -45.97
C GLU A 889 32.25 20.16 -45.53
N ARG A 890 31.59 21.22 -46.00
CA ARG A 890 31.93 22.58 -45.61
C ARG A 890 31.63 22.82 -44.12
N VAL A 891 30.43 22.44 -43.67
CA VAL A 891 30.02 22.65 -42.28
C VAL A 891 30.89 21.84 -41.34
N LEU A 892 31.12 20.56 -41.67
CA LEU A 892 32.03 19.71 -40.90
C LEU A 892 33.45 20.28 -40.86
N SER A 893 33.97 20.83 -41.97
CA SER A 893 35.29 21.46 -42.00
C SER A 893 35.37 22.70 -41.10
N ASP A 894 34.33 23.53 -41.09
CA ASP A 894 34.30 24.77 -40.31
C ASP A 894 34.20 24.51 -38.80
N ILE A 895 33.55 23.40 -38.38
CA ILE A 895 33.45 23.00 -36.96
C ILE A 895 34.48 21.93 -36.56
N ALA A 896 35.32 21.47 -37.50
CA ALA A 896 36.37 20.50 -37.24
C ALA A 896 37.49 21.13 -36.42
N GLY A 897 37.79 20.53 -35.25
CA GLY A 897 38.83 21.04 -34.34
C GLY A 897 38.33 22.04 -33.30
N ARG A 898 37.00 22.19 -33.14
CA ARG A 898 36.39 22.94 -32.05
C ARG A 898 36.91 22.47 -30.67
N GLN A 899 37.22 23.42 -29.79
CA GLN A 899 37.63 23.14 -28.40
C GLN A 899 36.75 23.83 -27.35
N ASN A 900 36.08 24.92 -27.71
CA ASN A 900 35.44 25.82 -26.75
C ASN A 900 33.91 25.74 -26.73
N TYR A 901 33.29 24.95 -27.63
CA TYR A 901 31.84 24.83 -27.70
C TYR A 901 31.43 23.41 -28.11
N LYS A 902 30.22 23.02 -27.73
CA LYS A 902 29.60 21.73 -28.10
C LYS A 902 28.66 21.87 -29.30
N VAL A 903 28.39 20.76 -29.99
CA VAL A 903 27.48 20.74 -31.14
C VAL A 903 26.28 19.83 -30.86
N PHE A 904 25.07 20.35 -31.05
CA PHE A 904 23.81 19.63 -30.93
C PHE A 904 23.07 19.57 -32.27
N LEU A 905 22.19 18.57 -32.44
CA LEU A 905 21.35 18.44 -33.64
C LEU A 905 19.87 18.66 -33.37
N HIS A 906 19.18 19.33 -34.29
CA HIS A 906 17.73 19.50 -34.26
C HIS A 906 16.97 18.29 -34.82
N THR A 907 15.72 18.19 -34.40
CA THR A 907 15.19 17.02 -33.67
C THR A 907 15.33 15.66 -34.35
N VAL A 908 15.93 14.70 -33.64
CA VAL A 908 16.13 13.31 -34.09
C VAL A 908 15.48 12.35 -33.10
N ASP A 909 14.40 11.68 -33.52
CA ASP A 909 13.68 10.70 -32.69
C ASP A 909 13.91 9.24 -33.07
N ASP A 910 14.45 9.00 -34.27
CA ASP A 910 14.75 7.64 -34.72
C ASP A 910 16.04 7.13 -34.04
N PRO A 911 15.99 6.05 -33.24
CA PRO A 911 17.15 5.58 -32.48
C PRO A 911 18.32 5.12 -33.36
N GLU A 912 18.04 4.53 -34.53
CA GLU A 912 19.09 4.05 -35.44
C GLU A 912 19.83 5.23 -36.06
N LYS A 913 19.07 6.23 -36.51
CA LYS A 913 19.61 7.48 -37.04
C LYS A 913 20.34 8.30 -35.97
N ALA A 914 19.80 8.37 -34.75
CA ALA A 914 20.47 9.02 -33.63
C ALA A 914 21.83 8.37 -33.33
N ALA A 915 21.93 7.04 -33.31
CA ALA A 915 23.18 6.33 -33.10
C ALA A 915 24.21 6.54 -34.23
N GLU A 916 23.76 6.75 -35.47
CA GLU A 916 24.64 7.13 -36.59
C GLU A 916 25.17 8.56 -36.43
N LEU A 917 24.28 9.51 -36.12
CA LEU A 917 24.61 10.93 -36.08
C LEU A 917 25.41 11.35 -34.85
N MET A 918 25.18 10.71 -33.69
CA MET A 918 25.89 11.01 -32.42
C MET A 918 27.41 10.82 -32.51
N GLN A 919 27.91 10.12 -33.54
CA GLN A 919 29.35 9.96 -33.80
C GLN A 919 30.04 11.27 -34.22
N TYR A 920 29.27 12.26 -34.69
CA TYR A 920 29.79 13.51 -35.24
C TYR A 920 29.55 14.73 -34.34
N VAL A 921 28.67 14.60 -33.34
CA VAL A 921 28.14 15.68 -32.51
C VAL A 921 28.22 15.34 -31.03
N ASP A 922 27.90 16.30 -30.18
CA ASP A 922 28.00 16.17 -28.72
C ASP A 922 26.67 15.77 -28.07
N GLY A 923 25.54 16.11 -28.71
CA GLY A 923 24.19 15.76 -28.30
C GLY A 923 23.14 16.03 -29.38
N LEU A 924 21.86 15.84 -29.07
CA LEU A 924 20.73 16.09 -29.97
C LEU A 924 19.46 16.51 -29.25
N TYR A 925 18.55 17.14 -29.97
CA TYR A 925 17.18 17.44 -29.58
C TYR A 925 16.32 16.23 -29.92
N THR A 926 15.37 15.90 -29.04
CA THR A 926 14.44 14.78 -29.23
C THR A 926 13.10 15.07 -28.56
N ASP A 927 12.02 14.58 -29.17
CA ASP A 927 10.68 14.60 -28.60
C ASP A 927 10.40 13.36 -27.73
N THR A 928 11.13 12.25 -27.96
CA THR A 928 10.77 10.92 -27.42
C THR A 928 11.90 10.11 -26.79
N LEU A 929 13.16 10.30 -27.22
CA LEU A 929 14.32 9.57 -26.71
C LEU A 929 14.70 10.10 -25.32
N LEU A 930 15.18 9.20 -24.46
CA LEU A 930 15.62 9.56 -23.11
C LEU A 930 17.11 9.89 -23.07
N GLU A 931 17.53 10.79 -22.17
CA GLU A 931 18.94 11.12 -21.91
C GLU A 931 19.82 9.87 -21.80
N LYS A 932 19.37 8.85 -21.05
CA LYS A 932 20.11 7.59 -20.91
C LYS A 932 20.30 6.82 -22.22
N GLN A 933 19.35 6.95 -23.16
CA GLN A 933 19.40 6.28 -24.46
C GLN A 933 20.31 7.04 -25.41
N VAL A 934 20.24 8.37 -25.43
CA VAL A 934 21.12 9.20 -26.27
C VAL A 934 22.57 9.12 -25.77
N ARG A 935 22.76 9.14 -24.45
CA ARG A 935 24.09 9.01 -23.84
C ARG A 935 24.78 7.68 -24.15
N SER A 936 24.03 6.58 -24.26
CA SER A 936 24.60 5.27 -24.59
C SER A 936 24.90 5.09 -26.09
N MET A 937 24.48 6.03 -26.94
CA MET A 937 24.79 6.06 -28.38
C MET A 937 26.13 6.76 -28.67
N LYS A 938 26.69 7.48 -27.69
CA LYS A 938 28.01 8.10 -27.73
C LYS A 938 29.06 7.11 -27.25
#